data_AF-A0A0N1IIK6-F1
#
_entry.id   AF-A0A0N1IIK6-F1
#
_cell.length_a   1.000
_cell.length_b   1.000
_cell.length_c   1.000
_cell.angle_alpha   90.00
_cell.angle_beta   90.00
_cell.angle_gamma   90.00
#
_symmetry.space_group_name_H-M   'P 1'
#
loop_
_entity.id
_entity.type
_entity.pdbx_description
1 polymer ?
#
loop_
_entity_poly.entity_id
_entity_poly.type
_entity_poly.pdbx_seq_one_letter_code
_entity_poly.pdbx_strand_id
1 'polypeptide(L)'
;MACAHLLLLAQVVFAVIIFAATQSGSWPPTQEIARVACPMPSPASPSLVAPAGLALRRLATEDTYVPKPKKVLDTVMNPAYIPPEEKRGSYWKKSAATTLKAKLQETKNINKAKNGIMFIGDGMSLATVMAARTYGGQVERGLGEDNILEFETFPVTGLARTYCIDAQVPDSACTATSYLTGVKTKYGVIGLDGNVTRGACHSQLYENNWASSIGQWALDNGLDVGLVTTTRVTHASPAGMYAHTSERNWESDADVPDECLSLGCRDIAYQLIMNNPGRQFKVIMGGGRKEFFPNTTSPLLNGTGLRLDGLDLAEKWHEDKVEKNATHQYVTDRAELLKVFNSDGLPEYLLGLFSDDHMEYHMKAHNQPTLEEMVEVAIKMLSRSEKGYFLFVEGGRIDHAHHDSYARLALDETVEYAKAVKKARTLTDESDTLIVVSSDHAHTMTVAGYPSRGNDILGAVDTAKGFDDKPYTTISYANGKAPSIGADGRVDVTLQDRFINGALDYSYPSLVPLDSETHGGEDVAVFALGPWQHLFTASYEQNVVPHLMAYAMCLTEDKHDNCKRHRHFWTSSGEHNKPNLFSYVSSTLNKKIAKNVILFLGDGMSITTLAATRVYLGQKYGHMGEELKLSFEGFPYTGLAKTYCVDNNVADSACSGTAYLTGVKANSGTVGLSAAVKRGDCDGQRLGVHAVTGLIDWAQSAGKATGITICLIVKRGDCDGQRLGVHAVTGLIDWAQSAGKATGVVTTTRVTHATPAASYAHSADRRWEADTDLPPDSRCEDIALQLIRGRVGSQIDVVMGGGRKNFLSRTLKDSQGNPGYRTDSLDLIKEWQLNKKSRGRTPKYMYNRTQLLSLDFKAYDSVLGLFANDHLPYHLEAAEDVPVLSEMTQRAIQMLSANKNGFFLFVEGGRIDTAHHETKARKALDETAELAKAVEAAIRMVNPEETLIIVTSDHSHTMTYSGYSKRGTDILGFTNRVYNPDFTYPSLVPISRETHGGEDVAVFAKGPWSHLFTGNYEQNFIPHAIAFAACIGPGYTSCKL
;
A
#
# COMPACT_ATOMS: atom_id res chain seq x y z
N MET A 1 -23.90 18.06 56.97
CA MET A 1 -23.36 19.29 56.35
C MET A 1 -22.22 18.90 55.42
N ALA A 2 -22.32 18.96 54.09
CA ALA A 2 -23.50 19.05 53.23
C ALA A 2 -23.18 18.41 51.85
N CYS A 3 -24.02 17.43 51.49
CA CYS A 3 -24.21 16.66 50.25
C CYS A 3 -23.79 17.30 48.91
N ALA A 4 -23.27 16.59 47.90
CA ALA A 4 -23.73 15.38 47.20
C ALA A 4 -24.83 15.59 46.10
N HIS A 5 -24.56 14.96 44.96
CA HIS A 5 -25.38 14.60 43.77
C HIS A 5 -26.92 14.72 43.79
N LEU A 6 -27.53 15.01 42.62
CA LEU A 6 -28.37 14.11 41.77
C LEU A 6 -29.10 14.98 40.71
N LEU A 7 -29.23 14.70 39.40
CA LEU A 7 -29.69 13.55 38.60
C LEU A 7 -31.24 13.33 38.59
N LEU A 8 -31.77 13.23 37.35
CA LEU A 8 -33.08 12.74 36.87
C LEU A 8 -34.34 13.61 37.09
N LEU A 9 -35.43 13.51 36.32
CA LEU A 9 -35.80 13.15 34.93
C LEU A 9 -37.35 13.06 35.00
N ALA A 10 -38.03 13.37 33.90
CA ALA A 10 -39.34 12.81 33.50
C ALA A 10 -40.59 13.16 34.36
N GLN A 11 -41.54 13.94 33.81
CA GLN A 11 -42.81 13.46 33.18
C GLN A 11 -43.88 13.15 34.25
N VAL A 12 -45.18 13.48 34.20
CA VAL A 12 -46.24 13.53 33.16
C VAL A 12 -47.42 14.30 33.87
N VAL A 13 -48.41 14.98 33.26
CA VAL A 13 -49.71 14.42 32.80
C VAL A 13 -50.76 15.57 32.69
N PHE A 14 -51.46 15.57 31.54
CA PHE A 14 -52.87 15.95 31.26
C PHE A 14 -53.34 17.40 31.43
N ALA A 15 -54.41 17.88 30.78
CA ALA A 15 -55.13 17.65 29.51
C ALA A 15 -56.33 18.66 29.59
N VAL A 16 -56.45 19.63 28.68
CA VAL A 16 -57.46 19.69 27.58
C VAL A 16 -58.76 20.49 27.91
N ILE A 17 -59.14 21.34 26.94
CA ILE A 17 -60.45 22.00 26.60
C ILE A 17 -60.75 23.40 27.19
N ILE A 18 -60.93 24.41 26.31
CA ILE A 18 -62.21 25.11 26.00
C ILE A 18 -62.05 26.13 24.83
N PHE A 19 -62.80 25.83 23.75
CA PHE A 19 -63.55 26.65 22.76
C PHE A 19 -62.97 27.83 21.93
N ALA A 20 -63.20 27.69 20.61
CA ALA A 20 -63.36 28.75 19.58
C ALA A 20 -64.76 29.43 19.70
N ALA A 21 -65.15 30.55 19.07
CA ALA A 21 -65.02 31.00 17.68
C ALA A 21 -65.66 32.40 17.48
N THR A 22 -65.44 33.06 16.34
CA THR A 22 -66.40 33.81 15.46
C THR A 22 -65.60 34.22 14.20
N GLN A 23 -66.04 34.20 12.93
CA GLN A 23 -67.35 34.36 12.28
C GLN A 23 -67.29 33.82 10.81
N SER A 24 -68.42 33.25 10.35
CA SER A 24 -69.05 33.20 8.98
C SER A 24 -68.22 33.13 7.69
N GLY A 25 -68.57 32.34 6.64
CA GLY A 25 -69.76 31.54 6.40
C GLY A 25 -69.82 30.89 5.00
N SER A 26 -70.84 30.01 4.86
CA SER A 26 -71.56 29.49 3.68
C SER A 26 -70.82 28.76 2.54
N TRP A 27 -71.17 27.48 2.29
CA TRP A 27 -71.91 26.93 1.11
C TRP A 27 -71.95 25.37 1.18
N PRO A 28 -73.10 24.72 0.94
CA PRO A 28 -73.16 23.35 0.39
C PRO A 28 -74.13 23.30 -0.84
N PRO A 29 -74.49 22.15 -1.44
CA PRO A 29 -73.92 20.78 -1.46
C PRO A 29 -73.72 20.24 -2.92
N THR A 30 -73.02 19.13 -3.16
CA THR A 30 -73.47 17.75 -3.56
C THR A 30 -72.51 17.30 -4.69
N GLN A 31 -72.11 16.05 -4.95
CA GLN A 31 -72.55 14.71 -4.56
C GLN A 31 -71.43 13.68 -4.86
N GLU A 32 -71.36 12.62 -4.04
CA GLU A 32 -70.98 11.22 -4.31
C GLU A 32 -69.80 10.84 -5.22
N ILE A 33 -68.83 10.08 -4.66
CA ILE A 33 -68.33 8.81 -5.25
C ILE A 33 -68.05 7.78 -4.13
N ALA A 34 -68.45 6.54 -4.40
CA ALA A 34 -68.50 5.36 -3.56
C ALA A 34 -67.13 4.74 -3.18
N ARG A 35 -67.20 3.89 -2.14
CA ARG A 35 -66.14 3.04 -1.57
C ARG A 35 -65.77 1.87 -2.49
N VAL A 36 -64.48 1.51 -2.51
CA VAL A 36 -64.01 0.12 -2.60
C VAL A 36 -62.86 -0.06 -1.59
N ALA A 37 -62.93 -1.11 -0.78
CA ALA A 37 -62.01 -1.42 0.31
C ALA A 37 -61.13 -2.65 -0.02
N CYS A 38 -59.94 -2.72 0.60
CA CYS A 38 -59.19 -3.96 0.88
C CYS A 38 -58.42 -3.82 2.22
N PRO A 39 -58.11 -4.92 2.92
CA PRO A 39 -58.22 -5.02 4.39
C PRO A 39 -56.90 -4.99 5.18
N MET A 40 -57.01 -4.73 6.49
CA MET A 40 -55.97 -4.84 7.52
C MET A 40 -56.30 -5.99 8.49
N PRO A 41 -55.32 -6.67 9.13
CA PRO A 41 -55.54 -7.48 10.32
C PRO A 41 -55.37 -6.68 11.63
N SER A 42 -56.16 -7.06 12.65
CA SER A 42 -56.25 -6.46 13.99
C SER A 42 -55.31 -7.11 15.03
N PRO A 43 -55.16 -6.50 16.23
CA PRO A 43 -54.56 -7.14 17.40
C PRO A 43 -55.61 -7.50 18.47
N ALA A 44 -55.34 -8.53 19.28
CA ALA A 44 -56.00 -8.77 20.56
C ALA A 44 -55.11 -9.54 21.54
N SER A 45 -55.07 -9.06 22.78
CA SER A 45 -54.49 -9.66 24.00
C SER A 45 -55.47 -10.60 24.72
N PRO A 46 -55.07 -11.36 25.77
CA PRO A 46 -55.38 -10.90 27.14
C PRO A 46 -54.36 -11.26 28.26
N SER A 47 -54.68 -10.69 29.43
CA SER A 47 -54.07 -10.53 30.77
C SER A 47 -53.73 -11.75 31.65
N LEU A 48 -52.86 -11.55 32.66
CA LEU A 48 -52.90 -12.15 34.02
C LEU A 48 -52.07 -11.36 35.07
N VAL A 49 -52.35 -11.60 36.36
CA VAL A 49 -52.27 -10.71 37.56
C VAL A 49 -50.99 -10.88 38.44
N ALA A 50 -50.70 -9.85 39.27
CA ALA A 50 -49.61 -9.50 40.25
C ALA A 50 -49.19 -10.55 41.34
N PRO A 51 -48.27 -10.30 42.35
CA PRO A 51 -47.57 -9.06 42.79
C PRO A 51 -46.09 -9.14 43.33
N ALA A 52 -45.50 -7.95 43.54
CA ALA A 52 -44.43 -7.46 44.47
C ALA A 52 -43.34 -8.39 45.09
N GLY A 53 -42.07 -7.90 45.06
CA GLY A 53 -40.98 -8.33 45.94
C GLY A 53 -39.63 -7.60 45.70
N LEU A 54 -39.07 -7.00 46.76
CA LEU A 54 -37.75 -6.33 46.82
C LEU A 54 -36.57 -7.24 46.40
N ALA A 55 -35.51 -6.66 45.80
CA ALA A 55 -34.13 -6.60 46.34
C ALA A 55 -33.06 -6.47 45.25
N LEU A 56 -32.12 -5.53 45.46
CA LEU A 56 -30.86 -5.43 44.73
C LEU A 56 -30.08 -6.76 44.74
N ARG A 57 -29.57 -7.20 43.58
CA ARG A 57 -28.31 -7.96 43.46
C ARG A 57 -27.73 -7.86 42.05
N ARG A 58 -26.41 -7.65 42.00
CA ARG A 58 -25.55 -7.66 40.80
C ARG A 58 -25.66 -9.00 40.04
N LEU A 59 -25.78 -8.93 38.71
CA LEU A 59 -25.37 -9.94 37.74
C LEU A 59 -24.85 -9.15 36.52
N ALA A 60 -23.53 -9.06 36.31
CA ALA A 60 -22.73 -10.03 35.55
C ALA A 60 -23.32 -10.24 34.15
N THR A 61 -22.60 -9.69 33.17
CA THR A 61 -22.78 -9.86 31.72
C THR A 61 -22.86 -11.34 31.37
N GLU A 62 -24.01 -11.80 30.88
CA GLU A 62 -24.06 -13.02 30.07
C GLU A 62 -23.49 -12.68 28.69
N ASP A 63 -22.19 -12.97 28.52
CA ASP A 63 -21.60 -13.16 27.20
C ASP A 63 -22.38 -14.28 26.51
N THR A 64 -23.10 -13.92 25.45
CA THR A 64 -23.55 -14.91 24.48
C THR A 64 -22.30 -15.53 23.87
N TYR A 65 -21.95 -16.73 24.34
CA TYR A 65 -20.91 -17.58 23.75
C TYR A 65 -21.34 -17.92 22.31
N VAL A 66 -20.90 -17.11 21.36
CA VAL A 66 -20.89 -17.47 19.94
C VAL A 66 -19.76 -18.49 19.80
N PRO A 67 -20.03 -19.74 19.39
CA PRO A 67 -18.98 -20.73 19.19
C PRO A 67 -17.94 -20.15 18.24
N LYS A 68 -16.68 -20.05 18.68
CA LYS A 68 -15.62 -19.55 17.80
C LYS A 68 -15.57 -20.48 16.56
N PRO A 69 -15.78 -19.98 15.33
CA PRO A 69 -15.80 -20.81 14.12
C PRO A 69 -14.46 -21.54 13.95
N LYS A 70 -14.41 -22.78 13.44
CA LYS A 70 -13.14 -23.46 13.12
C LYS A 70 -12.23 -22.55 12.25
N LYS A 71 -10.90 -22.75 12.25
CA LYS A 71 -9.99 -21.89 11.45
C LYS A 71 -10.48 -21.86 10.00
N VAL A 72 -10.35 -20.71 9.34
CA VAL A 72 -10.78 -20.56 7.93
C VAL A 72 -10.08 -21.58 7.04
N LEU A 73 -8.79 -21.82 7.29
CA LEU A 73 -7.98 -22.87 6.65
C LEU A 73 -8.52 -24.31 6.88
N ASP A 74 -9.42 -24.51 7.86
CA ASP A 74 -10.02 -25.79 8.22
C ASP A 74 -11.52 -25.86 7.87
N THR A 75 -12.09 -24.85 7.21
CA THR A 75 -13.52 -24.80 6.83
C THR A 75 -13.75 -24.21 5.46
N VAL A 76 -14.85 -24.61 4.82
CA VAL A 76 -15.36 -23.90 3.65
C VAL A 76 -15.99 -22.59 4.12
N MET A 77 -15.20 -21.52 4.21
CA MET A 77 -15.74 -20.15 4.25
C MET A 77 -16.63 -19.96 3.04
N ASN A 78 -17.75 -19.24 3.20
CA ASN A 78 -18.50 -18.77 2.04
C ASN A 78 -17.78 -17.50 1.54
N PRO A 79 -16.99 -17.56 0.44
CA PRO A 79 -16.19 -16.42 -0.04
C PRO A 79 -17.06 -15.25 -0.50
N ALA A 80 -18.38 -15.46 -0.62
CA ALA A 80 -19.36 -14.42 -0.91
C ALA A 80 -19.90 -13.69 0.34
N TYR A 81 -19.38 -13.97 1.54
CA TYR A 81 -19.81 -13.28 2.75
C TYR A 81 -19.20 -11.89 2.85
N ILE A 82 -20.08 -10.89 2.80
CA ILE A 82 -19.74 -9.48 3.06
C ILE A 82 -20.37 -9.07 4.40
N PRO A 83 -19.59 -8.56 5.37
CA PRO A 83 -20.10 -8.03 6.62
C PRO A 83 -21.20 -6.97 6.37
N PRO A 84 -22.39 -7.07 7.03
CA PRO A 84 -23.51 -6.17 6.76
C PRO A 84 -23.20 -4.67 6.92
N GLU A 85 -22.29 -4.31 7.82
CA GLU A 85 -21.81 -2.96 8.07
C GLU A 85 -20.98 -2.41 6.91
N GLU A 86 -20.12 -3.24 6.29
CA GLU A 86 -19.27 -2.84 5.16
C GLU A 86 -20.07 -2.53 3.89
N LYS A 87 -21.30 -3.05 3.79
CA LYS A 87 -22.23 -2.70 2.69
C LYS A 87 -22.68 -1.24 2.75
N ARG A 88 -22.56 -0.59 3.91
CA ARG A 88 -23.05 0.77 4.14
C ARG A 88 -21.91 1.77 3.96
N GLY A 89 -22.13 2.79 3.12
CA GLY A 89 -21.13 3.86 2.95
C GLY A 89 -20.76 4.60 4.24
N SER A 90 -21.65 4.62 5.24
CA SER A 90 -21.38 5.23 6.55
C SER A 90 -20.26 4.53 7.33
N TYR A 91 -20.07 3.22 7.15
CA TYR A 91 -18.97 2.47 7.76
C TYR A 91 -17.61 2.99 7.26
N TRP A 92 -17.44 3.03 5.94
CA TRP A 92 -16.20 3.50 5.30
C TRP A 92 -15.89 4.97 5.59
N LYS A 93 -16.92 5.84 5.60
CA LYS A 93 -16.75 7.24 6.01
C LYS A 93 -16.30 7.38 7.47
N LYS A 94 -16.85 6.56 8.37
CA LYS A 94 -16.43 6.54 9.78
C LYS A 94 -15.00 6.02 9.93
N SER A 95 -14.63 4.98 9.19
CA SER A 95 -13.27 4.44 9.13
C SER A 95 -12.28 5.54 8.70
N ALA A 96 -12.52 6.18 7.54
CA ALA A 96 -11.69 7.26 7.04
C ALA A 96 -11.59 8.47 8.00
N ALA A 97 -12.70 8.88 8.62
CA ALA A 97 -12.70 9.96 9.60
C ALA A 97 -11.90 9.62 10.86
N THR A 98 -11.89 8.34 11.27
CA THR A 98 -11.10 7.85 12.41
C THR A 98 -9.60 7.90 12.07
N THR A 99 -9.21 7.40 10.89
CA THR A 99 -7.84 7.49 10.39
C THR A 99 -7.36 8.93 10.28
N LEU A 100 -8.19 9.83 9.72
CA LEU A 100 -7.87 11.26 9.64
C LEU A 100 -7.66 11.87 11.02
N LYS A 101 -8.52 11.56 11.99
CA LYS A 101 -8.36 12.06 13.36
C LYS A 101 -7.05 11.56 13.99
N ALA A 102 -6.70 10.30 13.78
CA ALA A 102 -5.42 9.75 14.25
C ALA A 102 -4.23 10.48 13.61
N LYS A 103 -4.23 10.64 12.28
CA LYS A 103 -3.19 11.38 11.53
C LYS A 103 -3.02 12.82 12.00
N LEU A 104 -4.13 13.50 12.32
CA LEU A 104 -4.09 14.88 12.83
C LEU A 104 -3.55 15.00 14.27
N GLN A 105 -3.56 13.91 15.02
CA GLN A 105 -3.00 13.84 16.38
C GLN A 105 -1.53 13.42 16.39
N GLU A 106 -0.98 12.98 15.25
CA GLU A 106 0.43 12.65 15.13
C GLU A 106 1.30 13.89 15.40
N THR A 107 2.33 13.70 16.23
CA THR A 107 3.30 14.75 16.55
C THR A 107 4.69 14.30 16.13
N LYS A 108 5.54 15.27 15.77
CA LYS A 108 6.94 14.98 15.49
C LYS A 108 7.63 14.66 16.81
N ASN A 109 8.09 13.42 16.97
CA ASN A 109 9.09 13.11 17.98
C ASN A 109 10.47 13.53 17.44
N ILE A 110 11.11 14.51 18.08
CA ILE A 110 12.45 15.01 17.74
C ILE A 110 13.47 14.71 18.86
N ASN A 111 13.12 13.85 19.81
CA ASN A 111 14.04 13.43 20.87
C ASN A 111 15.27 12.75 20.26
N LYS A 112 16.35 12.67 21.03
CA LYS A 112 17.43 11.75 20.70
C LYS A 112 16.88 10.32 20.86
N ALA A 113 17.05 9.48 19.83
CA ALA A 113 16.86 8.04 19.98
C ALA A 113 17.97 7.49 20.88
N LYS A 114 17.60 7.07 22.09
CA LYS A 114 18.47 6.32 22.99
C LYS A 114 18.74 4.93 22.41
N ASN A 115 17.69 4.30 21.88
CA ASN A 115 17.76 2.96 21.32
C ASN A 115 17.35 2.99 19.84
N GLY A 116 18.00 2.16 19.03
CA GLY A 116 17.64 1.92 17.64
C GLY A 116 17.43 0.44 17.39
N ILE A 117 16.32 0.08 16.74
CA ILE A 117 16.06 -1.30 16.33
C ILE A 117 15.76 -1.32 14.85
N MET A 118 16.55 -2.09 14.09
CA MET A 118 16.33 -2.32 12.66
C MET A 118 15.84 -3.74 12.45
N PHE A 119 14.65 -3.86 11.87
CA PHE A 119 14.06 -5.12 11.44
C PHE A 119 14.16 -5.24 9.91
N ILE A 120 14.71 -6.34 9.43
CA ILE A 120 14.76 -6.70 8.00
C ILE A 120 14.04 -8.03 7.79
N GLY A 121 12.97 -8.03 7.00
CA GLY A 121 12.40 -9.27 6.47
C GLY A 121 13.07 -9.55 5.14
N ASP A 122 14.05 -10.44 5.10
CA ASP A 122 14.83 -10.74 3.88
C ASP A 122 13.87 -11.20 2.77
N GLY A 123 13.88 -10.53 1.62
CA GLY A 123 12.97 -10.81 0.50
C GLY A 123 11.50 -10.36 0.67
N MET A 124 11.15 -9.62 1.72
CA MET A 124 9.75 -9.24 2.01
C MET A 124 9.22 -8.14 1.07
N SER A 125 8.76 -8.53 -0.14
CA SER A 125 8.11 -7.63 -1.11
C SER A 125 6.76 -7.10 -0.63
N LEU A 126 6.21 -6.07 -1.29
CA LEU A 126 4.85 -5.59 -0.98
C LEU A 126 3.76 -6.63 -1.27
N ALA A 127 3.97 -7.49 -2.27
CA ALA A 127 3.12 -8.65 -2.49
C ALA A 127 3.20 -9.62 -1.30
N THR A 128 4.39 -9.86 -0.74
CA THR A 128 4.58 -10.67 0.47
C THR A 128 3.88 -10.05 1.68
N VAL A 129 4.01 -8.73 1.89
CA VAL A 129 3.34 -8.00 2.97
C VAL A 129 1.81 -8.16 2.88
N MET A 130 1.22 -7.92 1.71
CA MET A 130 -0.23 -8.04 1.54
C MET A 130 -0.72 -9.49 1.69
N ALA A 131 0.00 -10.46 1.12
CA ALA A 131 -0.35 -11.87 1.24
C ALA A 131 -0.23 -12.35 2.69
N ALA A 132 0.81 -11.93 3.42
CA ALA A 132 1.04 -12.30 4.82
C ALA A 132 0.00 -11.67 5.75
N ARG A 133 -0.39 -10.41 5.51
CA ARG A 133 -1.51 -9.75 6.18
C ARG A 133 -2.79 -10.58 6.02
N THR A 134 -3.12 -10.95 4.78
CA THR A 134 -4.32 -11.75 4.46
C THR A 134 -4.25 -13.12 5.12
N TYR A 135 -3.11 -13.81 5.01
CA TYR A 135 -2.87 -15.11 5.64
C TYR A 135 -3.02 -15.05 7.16
N GLY A 136 -2.40 -14.08 7.82
CA GLY A 136 -2.50 -13.88 9.26
C GLY A 136 -3.94 -13.68 9.72
N GLY A 137 -4.73 -12.88 9.01
CA GLY A 137 -6.15 -12.68 9.32
C GLY A 137 -6.99 -13.94 9.12
N GLN A 138 -6.69 -14.74 8.09
CA GLN A 138 -7.37 -16.02 7.84
C GLN A 138 -7.02 -17.08 8.92
N VAL A 139 -5.78 -17.11 9.39
CA VAL A 139 -5.36 -17.93 10.53
C VAL A 139 -6.12 -17.56 11.81
N GLU A 140 -6.39 -16.27 12.02
CA GLU A 140 -7.14 -15.73 13.17
C GLU A 140 -8.68 -15.79 13.03
N ARG A 141 -9.21 -16.42 11.96
CA ARG A 141 -10.65 -16.61 11.67
C ARG A 141 -11.38 -15.39 11.08
N GLY A 142 -10.66 -14.41 10.56
CA GLY A 142 -11.21 -13.29 9.78
C GLY A 142 -11.28 -13.57 8.26
N LEU A 143 -11.74 -12.58 7.48
CA LEU A 143 -11.68 -12.65 6.00
C LEU A 143 -10.23 -12.58 5.50
N GLY A 144 -9.40 -11.76 6.16
CA GLY A 144 -7.97 -11.67 5.92
C GLY A 144 -7.54 -10.27 5.49
N GLU A 145 -8.21 -9.70 4.49
CA GLU A 145 -7.74 -8.49 3.79
C GLU A 145 -7.78 -7.23 4.67
N ASP A 146 -8.63 -7.20 5.70
CA ASP A 146 -8.73 -6.12 6.70
C ASP A 146 -7.81 -6.31 7.92
N ASN A 147 -7.05 -7.41 7.98
CA ASN A 147 -6.02 -7.58 8.99
C ASN A 147 -4.92 -6.52 8.84
N ILE A 148 -4.12 -6.31 9.87
CA ILE A 148 -3.02 -5.33 9.85
C ILE A 148 -1.81 -5.97 10.53
N LEU A 149 -0.69 -6.08 9.81
CA LEU A 149 0.59 -6.47 10.42
C LEU A 149 1.11 -5.31 11.27
N GLU A 150 1.78 -5.59 12.38
CA GLU A 150 2.12 -4.56 13.38
C GLU A 150 2.84 -3.34 12.78
N PHE A 151 3.83 -3.56 11.91
CA PHE A 151 4.61 -2.50 11.29
C PHE A 151 3.79 -1.62 10.33
N GLU A 152 2.64 -2.09 9.85
CA GLU A 152 1.73 -1.31 9.02
C GLU A 152 0.95 -0.26 9.83
N THR A 153 0.95 -0.40 11.17
CA THR A 153 0.40 0.63 12.07
C THR A 153 1.35 1.80 12.30
N PHE A 154 2.60 1.70 11.82
CA PHE A 154 3.59 2.74 12.02
C PHE A 154 3.17 4.01 11.27
N PRO A 155 3.39 5.19 11.88
CA PRO A 155 2.82 6.44 11.36
C PRO A 155 3.43 6.87 10.04
N VAL A 156 4.65 6.42 9.72
CA VAL A 156 5.42 6.86 8.55
C VAL A 156 5.84 5.67 7.70
N THR A 157 5.74 5.86 6.38
CA THR A 157 6.23 4.92 5.37
C THR A 157 7.03 5.66 4.30
N GLY A 158 8.05 5.01 3.75
CA GLY A 158 8.82 5.43 2.59
C GLY A 158 9.14 4.25 1.67
N LEU A 159 9.82 4.51 0.57
CA LEU A 159 10.27 3.50 -0.40
C LEU A 159 11.79 3.55 -0.58
N ALA A 160 12.43 2.39 -0.52
CA ALA A 160 13.88 2.23 -0.68
C ALA A 160 14.20 1.51 -2.00
N ARG A 161 15.04 2.14 -2.82
CA ARG A 161 15.56 1.57 -4.08
C ARG A 161 16.72 0.62 -3.81
N THR A 162 16.61 -0.63 -4.25
CA THR A 162 17.41 -1.76 -3.73
C THR A 162 18.58 -2.20 -4.64
N TYR A 163 18.64 -1.74 -5.89
CA TYR A 163 19.70 -2.13 -6.85
C TYR A 163 21.14 -2.06 -6.29
N CYS A 164 21.98 -3.05 -6.63
CA CYS A 164 23.43 -3.00 -6.40
C CYS A 164 24.08 -2.07 -7.44
N ILE A 165 25.31 -1.60 -7.20
CA ILE A 165 25.96 -0.70 -8.17
C ILE A 165 26.21 -1.37 -9.55
N ASP A 166 26.23 -2.70 -9.61
CA ASP A 166 26.46 -3.53 -10.80
C ASP A 166 25.32 -4.50 -11.14
N ALA A 167 24.21 -4.50 -10.40
CA ALA A 167 23.05 -5.36 -10.64
C ALA A 167 21.73 -4.59 -10.48
N GLN A 168 20.80 -4.77 -11.43
CA GLN A 168 19.45 -4.21 -11.37
C GLN A 168 18.67 -4.82 -10.21
N VAL A 169 18.72 -6.16 -10.13
CA VAL A 169 18.14 -6.91 -9.03
C VAL A 169 19.26 -7.31 -8.09
N PRO A 170 19.20 -6.91 -6.82
CA PRO A 170 20.29 -7.11 -5.89
C PRO A 170 20.32 -8.51 -5.28
N ASP A 171 21.37 -8.79 -4.51
CA ASP A 171 21.38 -9.85 -3.49
C ASP A 171 21.48 -9.27 -2.08
N SER A 172 21.23 -10.12 -1.08
CA SER A 172 21.28 -9.75 0.34
C SER A 172 22.64 -9.18 0.79
N ALA A 173 23.75 -9.49 0.12
CA ALA A 173 25.07 -8.96 0.51
C ALA A 173 25.24 -7.47 0.18
N CYS A 174 24.94 -7.09 -1.07
CA CYS A 174 25.10 -5.71 -1.49
C CYS A 174 24.07 -4.80 -0.78
N THR A 175 22.87 -5.32 -0.50
CA THR A 175 21.82 -4.63 0.23
C THR A 175 22.15 -4.54 1.71
N ALA A 176 22.69 -5.58 2.35
CA ALA A 176 23.17 -5.50 3.74
C ALA A 176 24.23 -4.41 3.91
N THR A 177 25.17 -4.33 2.97
CA THR A 177 26.14 -3.22 2.95
C THR A 177 25.41 -1.87 2.84
N SER A 178 24.42 -1.76 1.96
CA SER A 178 23.59 -0.56 1.77
C SER A 178 22.85 -0.16 3.05
N TYR A 179 21.98 -1.01 3.61
CA TYR A 179 21.13 -0.64 4.75
C TYR A 179 21.84 -0.68 6.12
N LEU A 180 23.05 -1.26 6.24
CA LEU A 180 23.81 -1.26 7.50
C LEU A 180 25.00 -0.30 7.52
N THR A 181 25.67 -0.06 6.39
CA THR A 181 26.87 0.81 6.33
C THR A 181 26.58 2.17 5.69
N GLY A 182 25.47 2.27 4.97
CA GLY A 182 25.10 3.49 4.24
C GLY A 182 25.87 3.69 2.93
N VAL A 183 26.48 2.62 2.40
CA VAL A 183 27.20 2.58 1.12
C VAL A 183 26.64 1.47 0.24
N LYS A 184 26.33 1.76 -1.02
CA LYS A 184 26.00 0.71 -2.00
C LYS A 184 27.27 0.08 -2.56
N THR A 185 27.24 -1.24 -2.76
CA THR A 185 28.37 -2.00 -3.31
C THR A 185 27.93 -2.98 -4.41
N LYS A 186 28.86 -3.83 -4.86
CA LYS A 186 28.63 -4.84 -5.89
C LYS A 186 27.93 -6.07 -5.34
N TYR A 187 27.27 -6.80 -6.22
CA TYR A 187 26.61 -8.07 -5.93
C TYR A 187 27.55 -9.06 -5.23
N GLY A 188 27.10 -9.67 -4.14
CA GLY A 188 27.85 -10.67 -3.36
C GLY A 188 28.95 -10.13 -2.45
N VAL A 189 29.12 -8.80 -2.35
CA VAL A 189 30.14 -8.13 -1.53
C VAL A 189 29.50 -7.58 -0.25
N ILE A 190 30.16 -7.78 0.91
CA ILE A 190 29.67 -7.38 2.23
C ILE A 190 30.65 -6.40 2.89
N GLY A 191 30.14 -5.26 3.33
CA GLY A 191 30.89 -4.29 4.14
C GLY A 191 31.99 -3.55 3.38
N LEU A 192 32.11 -3.72 2.07
CA LEU A 192 33.15 -3.08 1.25
C LEU A 192 32.52 -2.13 0.24
N ASP A 193 33.23 -1.07 -0.13
CA ASP A 193 32.79 -0.09 -1.12
C ASP A 193 32.78 -0.66 -2.56
N GLY A 194 32.34 0.17 -3.51
CA GLY A 194 32.23 -0.22 -4.92
C GLY A 194 33.54 -0.52 -5.66
N ASN A 195 34.71 -0.29 -5.05
CA ASN A 195 36.00 -0.60 -5.68
C ASN A 195 36.30 -2.10 -5.64
N VAL A 196 35.75 -2.83 -4.66
CA VAL A 196 35.97 -4.27 -4.52
C VAL A 196 35.11 -5.02 -5.51
N THR A 197 35.70 -6.01 -6.18
CA THR A 197 34.99 -6.94 -7.06
C THR A 197 34.82 -8.27 -6.33
N ARG A 198 33.72 -8.97 -6.62
CA ARG A 198 33.39 -10.24 -5.98
C ARG A 198 34.55 -11.24 -6.06
N GLY A 199 34.92 -11.84 -4.92
CA GLY A 199 36.00 -12.82 -4.77
C GLY A 199 37.43 -12.25 -4.78
N ALA A 200 37.62 -10.93 -4.81
CA ALA A 200 38.95 -10.33 -4.89
C ALA A 200 39.65 -10.21 -3.51
N CYS A 201 40.56 -11.15 -3.20
CA CYS A 201 41.27 -11.20 -1.91
C CYS A 201 42.05 -9.90 -1.59
N HIS A 202 42.84 -9.40 -2.54
CA HIS A 202 43.75 -8.26 -2.29
C HIS A 202 42.99 -6.96 -1.99
N SER A 203 41.95 -6.65 -2.77
CA SER A 203 41.17 -5.43 -2.59
C SER A 203 40.29 -5.47 -1.34
N GLN A 204 39.89 -6.67 -0.88
CA GLN A 204 39.20 -6.82 0.41
C GLN A 204 40.09 -6.42 1.58
N LEU A 205 41.40 -6.68 1.52
CA LEU A 205 42.33 -6.38 2.62
C LEU A 205 42.71 -4.89 2.70
N TYR A 206 42.35 -4.09 1.70
CA TYR A 206 42.64 -2.66 1.70
C TYR A 206 41.59 -1.92 2.53
N GLU A 207 41.95 -1.51 3.76
CA GLU A 207 41.06 -0.88 4.75
C GLU A 207 40.30 0.35 4.23
N ASN A 208 40.85 1.09 3.27
CA ASN A 208 40.13 2.24 2.68
C ASN A 208 38.90 1.84 1.86
N ASN A 209 38.77 0.57 1.49
CA ASN A 209 37.55 0.03 0.89
C ASN A 209 36.53 -0.41 1.96
N TRP A 210 36.86 -0.37 3.25
CA TRP A 210 35.96 -0.87 4.30
C TRP A 210 34.90 0.17 4.65
N ALA A 211 33.64 -0.25 4.60
CA ALA A 211 32.50 0.52 5.05
C ALA A 211 32.10 0.02 6.46
N SER A 212 32.25 0.90 7.45
CA SER A 212 31.82 0.63 8.82
C SER A 212 30.29 0.59 8.93
N SER A 213 29.73 -0.36 9.68
CA SER A 213 28.29 -0.47 9.92
C SER A 213 27.78 0.48 11.00
N ILE A 214 26.47 0.69 11.05
CA ILE A 214 25.78 1.37 12.16
C ILE A 214 25.99 0.66 13.51
N GLY A 215 26.26 -0.65 13.50
CA GLY A 215 26.69 -1.39 14.68
C GLY A 215 28.04 -0.90 15.20
N GLN A 216 29.03 -0.69 14.32
CA GLN A 216 30.30 -0.07 14.70
C GLN A 216 30.06 1.38 15.19
N TRP A 217 29.25 2.18 14.49
CA TRP A 217 28.95 3.55 14.91
C TRP A 217 28.30 3.62 16.31
N ALA A 218 27.44 2.65 16.63
CA ALA A 218 26.83 2.53 17.96
C ALA A 218 27.88 2.21 19.04
N LEU A 219 28.74 1.22 18.80
CA LEU A 219 29.84 0.85 19.70
C LEU A 219 30.81 2.01 19.94
N ASP A 220 31.18 2.75 18.88
CA ASP A 220 32.07 3.92 18.96
C ASP A 220 31.48 5.05 19.83
N ASN A 221 30.15 5.10 19.95
CA ASN A 221 29.43 6.03 20.82
C ASN A 221 29.05 5.42 22.18
N GLY A 222 29.55 4.22 22.49
CA GLY A 222 29.36 3.53 23.78
C GLY A 222 27.98 2.91 23.99
N LEU A 223 27.24 2.64 22.90
CA LEU A 223 25.99 1.87 22.96
C LEU A 223 26.31 0.37 22.93
N ASP A 224 25.43 -0.43 23.51
CA ASP A 224 25.49 -1.89 23.36
C ASP A 224 24.89 -2.31 22.01
N VAL A 225 25.39 -3.40 21.44
CA VAL A 225 24.91 -3.90 20.14
C VAL A 225 24.47 -5.35 20.25
N GLY A 226 23.34 -5.68 19.61
CA GLY A 226 22.87 -7.05 19.45
C GLY A 226 22.47 -7.40 18.02
N LEU A 227 22.52 -8.69 17.72
CA LEU A 227 22.19 -9.30 16.44
C LEU A 227 21.28 -10.51 16.69
N VAL A 228 20.12 -10.52 16.04
CA VAL A 228 19.14 -11.61 16.08
C VAL A 228 18.73 -11.97 14.66
N THR A 229 18.75 -13.24 14.31
CA THR A 229 18.31 -13.70 12.99
C THR A 229 17.76 -15.13 13.04
N THR A 230 16.90 -15.49 12.08
CA THR A 230 16.53 -16.89 11.79
C THR A 230 17.47 -17.58 10.79
N THR A 231 18.47 -16.88 10.25
CA THR A 231 19.49 -17.44 9.35
C THR A 231 20.74 -17.89 10.12
N ARG A 232 21.82 -18.21 9.40
CA ARG A 232 23.12 -18.40 10.05
C ARG A 232 23.59 -17.01 10.48
N VAL A 233 24.20 -16.85 11.66
CA VAL A 233 24.71 -15.52 12.08
C VAL A 233 25.85 -15.00 11.16
N THR A 234 26.37 -15.86 10.29
CA THR A 234 27.34 -15.63 9.22
C THR A 234 26.72 -15.36 7.85
N HIS A 235 25.39 -15.47 7.71
CA HIS A 235 24.68 -15.15 6.47
C HIS A 235 24.88 -13.67 6.08
N ALA A 236 24.62 -13.32 4.81
CA ALA A 236 24.94 -12.01 4.26
C ALA A 236 24.32 -10.83 5.03
N SER A 237 23.02 -10.92 5.33
CA SER A 237 22.26 -9.91 6.07
C SER A 237 22.86 -9.60 7.46
N PRO A 238 23.05 -10.58 8.37
CA PRO A 238 23.69 -10.34 9.66
C PRO A 238 25.18 -10.00 9.53
N ALA A 239 25.89 -10.56 8.54
CA ALA A 239 27.30 -10.28 8.30
C ALA A 239 27.56 -8.81 7.96
N GLY A 240 26.64 -8.09 7.31
CA GLY A 240 26.78 -6.65 7.06
C GLY A 240 26.91 -5.79 8.34
N MET A 241 26.59 -6.34 9.51
CA MET A 241 26.81 -5.66 10.79
C MET A 241 28.29 -5.62 11.20
N TYR A 242 29.13 -6.55 10.73
CA TYR A 242 30.46 -6.74 11.29
C TYR A 242 31.55 -7.19 10.31
N ALA A 243 31.20 -7.77 9.16
CA ALA A 243 32.15 -8.39 8.26
C ALA A 243 32.53 -7.49 7.09
N HIS A 244 33.76 -7.67 6.64
CA HIS A 244 34.35 -7.08 5.43
C HIS A 244 34.81 -8.24 4.54
N THR A 245 33.96 -8.64 3.58
CA THR A 245 34.26 -9.74 2.66
C THR A 245 33.87 -9.44 1.22
N SER A 246 34.73 -9.83 0.28
CA SER A 246 34.48 -9.73 -1.15
C SER A 246 33.61 -10.87 -1.68
N GLU A 247 33.29 -11.87 -0.87
CA GLU A 247 32.43 -12.99 -1.23
C GLU A 247 31.59 -13.40 -0.03
N ARG A 248 30.26 -13.28 -0.17
CA ARG A 248 29.30 -13.61 0.90
C ARG A 248 29.34 -15.07 1.33
N ASN A 249 29.76 -15.97 0.45
CA ASN A 249 29.81 -17.40 0.74
C ASN A 249 31.03 -17.80 1.59
N TRP A 250 31.93 -16.88 1.94
CA TRP A 250 33.08 -17.13 2.81
C TRP A 250 32.69 -17.18 4.28
N GLU A 251 31.76 -18.07 4.64
CA GLU A 251 31.20 -18.15 6.00
C GLU A 251 32.16 -18.83 6.99
N SER A 252 32.86 -19.87 6.55
CA SER A 252 33.95 -20.56 7.26
C SER A 252 35.25 -20.52 6.47
N ASP A 253 36.39 -20.84 7.12
CA ASP A 253 37.69 -20.91 6.46
C ASP A 253 37.72 -21.94 5.33
N ALA A 254 36.86 -22.97 5.40
CA ALA A 254 36.68 -23.96 4.34
C ALA A 254 36.16 -23.37 3.01
N ASP A 255 35.47 -22.23 3.06
CA ASP A 255 34.88 -21.58 1.89
C ASP A 255 35.84 -20.57 1.24
N VAL A 256 36.87 -20.14 1.98
CA VAL A 256 37.84 -19.15 1.53
C VAL A 256 38.92 -19.85 0.70
N PRO A 257 39.21 -19.41 -0.53
CA PRO A 257 40.30 -19.96 -1.33
C PRO A 257 41.64 -19.88 -0.59
N ASP A 258 42.47 -20.93 -0.68
CA ASP A 258 43.79 -21.01 -0.03
C ASP A 258 44.66 -19.78 -0.30
N GLU A 259 44.63 -19.26 -1.52
CA GLU A 259 45.34 -18.03 -1.90
C GLU A 259 44.89 -16.84 -1.04
N CYS A 260 43.57 -16.65 -0.88
CA CYS A 260 43.04 -15.57 -0.05
C CYS A 260 43.38 -15.77 1.43
N LEU A 261 43.28 -17.00 1.96
CA LEU A 261 43.69 -17.32 3.34
C LEU A 261 45.17 -16.99 3.57
N SER A 262 46.03 -17.35 2.61
CA SER A 262 47.48 -17.09 2.69
C SER A 262 47.83 -15.60 2.67
N LEU A 263 46.99 -14.77 2.03
CA LEU A 263 47.11 -13.31 2.01
C LEU A 263 46.58 -12.65 3.28
N GLY A 264 45.84 -13.40 4.11
CA GLY A 264 45.28 -12.92 5.38
C GLY A 264 43.78 -12.63 5.34
N CYS A 265 43.06 -12.98 4.27
CA CYS A 265 41.60 -12.97 4.30
C CYS A 265 41.10 -13.93 5.38
N ARG A 266 40.07 -13.50 6.11
CA ARG A 266 39.42 -14.31 7.15
C ARG A 266 37.95 -14.47 6.81
N ASP A 267 37.43 -15.66 7.11
CA ASP A 267 36.03 -16.01 6.97
C ASP A 267 35.12 -15.18 7.90
N ILE A 268 33.83 -15.14 7.57
CA ILE A 268 32.84 -14.33 8.29
C ILE A 268 32.71 -14.80 9.75
N ALA A 269 32.70 -16.11 10.05
CA ALA A 269 32.63 -16.60 11.42
C ALA A 269 33.82 -16.13 12.27
N TYR A 270 35.03 -16.19 11.70
CA TYR A 270 36.23 -15.66 12.34
C TYR A 270 36.10 -14.15 12.60
N GLN A 271 35.63 -13.38 11.61
CA GLN A 271 35.44 -11.93 11.77
C GLN A 271 34.42 -11.60 12.89
N LEU A 272 33.34 -12.36 13.03
CA LEU A 272 32.36 -12.16 14.10
C LEU A 272 32.95 -12.31 15.50
N ILE A 273 33.82 -13.30 15.69
CA ILE A 273 34.29 -13.69 17.03
C ILE A 273 35.62 -13.04 17.40
N MET A 274 36.52 -12.89 16.42
CA MET A 274 37.89 -12.46 16.66
C MET A 274 38.14 -10.98 16.35
N ASN A 275 37.34 -10.37 15.46
CA ASN A 275 37.52 -8.99 15.00
C ASN A 275 36.46 -8.03 15.58
N ASN A 276 36.76 -6.73 15.55
CA ASN A 276 35.78 -5.68 15.79
C ASN A 276 35.03 -5.37 14.48
N PRO A 277 33.73 -5.01 14.55
CA PRO A 277 32.93 -4.83 15.77
C PRO A 277 32.39 -6.13 16.39
N GLY A 278 32.36 -7.24 15.65
CA GLY A 278 31.62 -8.46 16.03
C GLY A 278 31.91 -8.96 17.46
N ARG A 279 33.19 -9.02 17.85
CA ARG A 279 33.62 -9.52 19.18
C ARG A 279 33.09 -8.69 20.35
N GLN A 280 32.58 -7.48 20.08
CA GLN A 280 32.04 -6.56 21.09
C GLN A 280 30.52 -6.68 21.26
N PHE A 281 29.81 -7.38 20.36
CA PHE A 281 28.36 -7.55 20.46
C PHE A 281 27.98 -8.25 21.76
N LYS A 282 26.96 -7.72 22.45
CA LYS A 282 26.44 -8.26 23.71
C LYS A 282 25.51 -9.45 23.49
N VAL A 283 24.82 -9.47 22.36
CA VAL A 283 23.85 -10.52 22.01
C VAL A 283 24.08 -10.93 20.57
N ILE A 284 24.28 -12.22 20.34
CA ILE A 284 24.35 -12.84 19.01
C ILE A 284 23.44 -14.06 19.05
N MET A 285 22.36 -14.06 18.27
CA MET A 285 21.38 -15.15 18.25
C MET A 285 20.97 -15.52 16.83
N GLY A 286 21.02 -16.82 16.51
CA GLY A 286 20.57 -17.38 15.24
C GLY A 286 21.01 -18.83 15.06
N GLY A 287 21.24 -19.25 13.82
CA GLY A 287 21.81 -20.55 13.46
C GLY A 287 23.30 -20.49 13.10
N GLY A 288 23.81 -21.54 12.47
CA GLY A 288 25.12 -21.60 11.83
C GLY A 288 26.24 -22.24 12.64
N ARG A 289 25.93 -23.13 13.60
CA ARG A 289 26.98 -23.75 14.46
C ARG A 289 28.10 -24.41 13.66
N LYS A 290 27.83 -24.97 12.48
CA LYS A 290 28.84 -25.63 11.65
C LYS A 290 30.00 -24.73 11.27
N GLU A 291 29.78 -23.43 11.09
CA GLU A 291 30.83 -22.46 10.72
C GLU A 291 31.83 -22.19 11.86
N PHE A 292 31.48 -22.57 13.09
CA PHE A 292 32.23 -22.24 14.31
C PHE A 292 33.08 -23.40 14.81
N PHE A 293 32.82 -24.64 14.38
CA PHE A 293 33.46 -25.83 14.93
C PHE A 293 34.43 -26.49 13.94
N PRO A 294 35.51 -27.14 14.43
CA PRO A 294 36.40 -27.94 13.61
C PRO A 294 35.71 -29.13 12.93
N ASN A 295 36.22 -29.51 11.76
CA ASN A 295 35.80 -30.71 11.05
C ASN A 295 36.33 -32.02 11.67
N THR A 296 37.24 -31.94 12.64
CA THR A 296 37.88 -33.08 13.30
C THR A 296 37.36 -33.35 14.71
N THR A 297 36.84 -32.34 15.40
CA THR A 297 36.34 -32.41 16.77
C THR A 297 35.17 -31.46 16.92
N SER A 298 34.00 -31.94 17.34
CA SER A 298 32.81 -31.08 17.45
C SER A 298 31.82 -31.55 18.51
N PRO A 299 31.21 -30.62 19.29
CA PRO A 299 30.11 -30.93 20.21
C PRO A 299 28.75 -31.10 19.49
N LEU A 300 28.72 -31.06 18.15
CA LEU A 300 27.50 -31.21 17.36
C LEU A 300 26.89 -32.61 17.52
N LEU A 301 25.57 -32.66 17.71
CA LEU A 301 24.83 -33.91 17.91
C LEU A 301 24.89 -34.85 16.68
N ASN A 302 24.93 -34.31 15.46
CA ASN A 302 24.84 -35.06 14.20
C ASN A 302 25.81 -34.55 13.11
N GLY A 303 27.12 -34.50 13.41
CA GLY A 303 28.14 -34.18 12.41
C GLY A 303 29.40 -33.58 13.00
N THR A 304 30.30 -33.15 12.13
CA THR A 304 31.43 -32.29 12.48
C THR A 304 31.19 -30.87 11.97
N GLY A 305 31.93 -29.89 12.48
CA GLY A 305 31.86 -28.54 11.93
C GLY A 305 32.59 -28.46 10.58
N LEU A 306 32.62 -27.27 9.99
CA LEU A 306 33.22 -27.05 8.68
C LEU A 306 34.68 -26.59 8.75
N ARG A 307 35.15 -26.09 9.90
CA ARG A 307 36.45 -25.42 9.97
C ARG A 307 37.62 -26.38 9.73
N LEU A 308 38.56 -25.97 8.88
CA LEU A 308 39.77 -26.73 8.51
C LEU A 308 41.00 -26.27 9.32
N ASP A 309 40.94 -25.06 9.86
CA ASP A 309 42.00 -24.45 10.67
C ASP A 309 42.12 -24.98 12.12
N GLY A 310 41.20 -25.87 12.51
CA GLY A 310 41.18 -26.50 13.84
C GLY A 310 40.71 -25.58 14.97
N LEU A 311 40.18 -24.39 14.66
CA LEU A 311 39.66 -23.47 15.68
C LEU A 311 38.25 -23.86 16.12
N ASP A 312 38.00 -23.83 17.43
CA ASP A 312 36.65 -23.78 18.01
C ASP A 312 36.34 -22.33 18.35
N LEU A 313 35.53 -21.67 17.51
CA LEU A 313 35.21 -20.26 17.69
C LEU A 313 34.26 -20.01 18.85
N ALA A 314 33.44 -20.98 19.27
CA ALA A 314 32.62 -20.83 20.47
C ALA A 314 33.51 -20.80 21.72
N GLU A 315 34.54 -21.65 21.77
CA GLU A 315 35.54 -21.62 22.82
C GLU A 315 36.39 -20.34 22.77
N LYS A 316 36.80 -19.87 21.58
CA LYS A 316 37.52 -18.59 21.45
C LYS A 316 36.70 -17.40 21.92
N TRP A 317 35.39 -17.43 21.71
CA TRP A 317 34.48 -16.44 22.26
C TRP A 317 34.42 -16.52 23.80
N HIS A 318 34.33 -17.73 24.37
CA HIS A 318 34.37 -17.97 25.81
C HIS A 318 35.67 -17.41 26.43
N GLU A 319 36.82 -17.78 25.88
CA GLU A 319 38.15 -17.30 26.29
C GLU A 319 38.20 -15.76 26.32
N ASP A 320 37.77 -15.08 25.24
CA ASP A 320 37.74 -13.61 25.18
C ASP A 320 36.89 -12.99 26.30
N LYS A 321 35.76 -13.59 26.66
CA LYS A 321 34.88 -13.05 27.72
C LYS A 321 35.45 -13.32 29.11
N VAL A 322 36.11 -14.47 29.32
CA VAL A 322 36.85 -14.77 30.56
C VAL A 322 37.99 -13.78 30.74
N GLU A 323 38.77 -13.48 29.70
CA GLU A 323 39.86 -12.50 29.74
C GLU A 323 39.36 -11.09 30.09
N LYS A 324 38.15 -10.73 29.65
CA LYS A 324 37.48 -9.47 29.99
C LYS A 324 36.83 -9.46 31.37
N ASN A 325 36.90 -10.56 32.12
CA ASN A 325 36.19 -10.75 33.40
C ASN A 325 34.68 -10.45 33.27
N ALA A 326 34.09 -10.84 32.14
CA ALA A 326 32.68 -10.59 31.84
C ALA A 326 31.85 -11.86 32.00
N THR A 327 30.66 -11.73 32.58
CA THR A 327 29.68 -12.82 32.65
C THR A 327 29.14 -13.12 31.26
N HIS A 328 29.10 -14.38 30.86
CA HIS A 328 28.70 -14.75 29.52
C HIS A 328 28.12 -16.16 29.48
N GLN A 329 27.30 -16.43 28.47
CA GLN A 329 26.68 -17.74 28.29
C GLN A 329 26.57 -18.10 26.81
N TYR A 330 26.91 -19.35 26.50
CA TYR A 330 26.62 -19.98 25.22
C TYR A 330 25.39 -20.88 25.37
N VAL A 331 24.40 -20.74 24.50
CA VAL A 331 23.15 -21.53 24.49
C VAL A 331 22.88 -22.10 23.10
N THR A 332 22.26 -23.28 23.07
CA THR A 332 22.12 -24.08 21.84
C THR A 332 20.69 -24.51 21.52
N ASP A 333 19.75 -24.29 22.44
CA ASP A 333 18.33 -24.57 22.24
C ASP A 333 17.42 -23.57 22.96
N ARG A 334 16.11 -23.72 22.72
CA ARG A 334 15.07 -22.88 23.34
C ARG A 334 15.04 -22.99 24.85
N ALA A 335 15.22 -24.19 25.41
CA ALA A 335 15.11 -24.42 26.85
C ALA A 335 16.25 -23.72 27.60
N GLU A 336 17.47 -23.78 27.06
CA GLU A 336 18.63 -23.07 27.55
C GLU A 336 18.43 -21.56 27.47
N LEU A 337 17.95 -21.03 26.33
CA LEU A 337 17.65 -19.61 26.17
C LEU A 337 16.62 -19.13 27.22
N LEU A 338 15.54 -19.87 27.40
CA LEU A 338 14.51 -19.53 28.39
C LEU A 338 15.02 -19.66 29.83
N LYS A 339 15.98 -20.55 30.09
CA LYS A 339 16.65 -20.62 31.40
C LYS A 339 17.46 -19.36 31.66
N VAL A 340 18.18 -18.82 30.65
CA VAL A 340 18.86 -17.53 30.76
C VAL A 340 17.84 -16.43 31.04
N PHE A 341 16.79 -16.37 30.24
CA PHE A 341 15.74 -15.35 30.34
C PHE A 341 15.08 -15.30 31.73
N ASN A 342 14.85 -16.47 32.34
CA ASN A 342 14.22 -16.59 33.66
C ASN A 342 15.19 -16.50 34.84
N SER A 343 16.49 -16.31 34.59
CA SER A 343 17.48 -16.16 35.66
C SER A 343 17.46 -14.75 36.26
N ASP A 344 17.72 -14.65 37.57
CA ASP A 344 17.83 -13.36 38.28
C ASP A 344 19.11 -12.58 37.91
N GLY A 345 20.09 -13.24 37.29
CA GLY A 345 21.37 -12.66 36.88
C GLY A 345 21.64 -12.94 35.40
N LEU A 346 21.09 -12.09 34.52
CA LEU A 346 21.36 -12.16 33.08
C LEU A 346 22.86 -11.94 32.80
N PRO A 347 23.51 -12.74 31.93
CA PRO A 347 24.91 -12.57 31.58
C PRO A 347 25.14 -11.24 30.84
N GLU A 348 26.36 -10.71 30.84
CA GLU A 348 26.71 -9.53 30.04
C GLU A 348 26.79 -9.85 28.54
N TYR A 349 27.18 -11.08 28.19
CA TYR A 349 27.27 -11.56 26.81
C TYR A 349 26.48 -12.84 26.59
N LEU A 350 25.73 -12.92 25.50
CA LEU A 350 24.99 -14.13 25.11
C LEU A 350 25.30 -14.49 23.66
N LEU A 351 25.76 -15.72 23.46
CA LEU A 351 25.88 -16.36 22.16
C LEU A 351 24.84 -17.48 22.10
N GLY A 352 23.85 -17.36 21.21
CA GLY A 352 22.82 -18.37 20.99
C GLY A 352 22.89 -18.90 19.56
N LEU A 353 23.40 -20.12 19.40
CA LEU A 353 23.45 -20.78 18.09
C LEU A 353 22.53 -22.01 18.12
N PHE A 354 21.31 -21.87 17.62
CA PHE A 354 20.20 -22.80 17.81
C PHE A 354 20.08 -23.90 16.74
N SER A 355 20.83 -23.76 15.65
CA SER A 355 20.85 -24.71 14.55
C SER A 355 22.26 -24.89 14.00
N ASP A 356 22.52 -26.07 13.42
CA ASP A 356 23.79 -26.38 12.75
C ASP A 356 23.98 -25.56 11.48
N ASP A 357 22.85 -25.22 10.84
CA ASP A 357 22.72 -24.41 9.64
C ASP A 357 21.80 -23.22 9.98
N HIS A 358 21.04 -22.68 9.03
CA HIS A 358 19.90 -21.80 9.31
C HIS A 358 18.95 -22.42 10.35
N MET A 359 18.22 -21.58 11.06
CA MET A 359 17.12 -22.07 11.91
C MET A 359 16.04 -22.74 11.05
N GLU A 360 15.28 -23.65 11.65
CA GLU A 360 14.13 -24.25 11.01
C GLU A 360 13.06 -23.17 10.77
N TYR A 361 12.23 -23.37 9.73
CA TYR A 361 11.04 -22.54 9.55
C TYR A 361 10.15 -22.63 10.79
N HIS A 362 9.52 -21.54 11.20
CA HIS A 362 8.69 -21.42 12.39
C HIS A 362 7.62 -22.54 12.48
N MET A 363 6.90 -22.84 11.40
CA MET A 363 5.93 -23.97 11.39
C MET A 363 6.56 -25.37 11.57
N LYS A 364 7.86 -25.52 11.32
CA LYS A 364 8.60 -26.79 11.41
C LYS A 364 9.43 -26.89 12.69
N ALA A 365 9.69 -25.78 13.36
CA ALA A 365 10.54 -25.71 14.53
C ALA A 365 9.91 -26.39 15.75
N HIS A 366 10.71 -27.18 16.47
CA HIS A 366 10.29 -27.83 17.72
C HIS A 366 11.05 -27.33 18.96
N ASN A 367 12.38 -27.40 18.94
CA ASN A 367 13.26 -27.09 20.08
C ASN A 367 14.05 -25.78 19.91
N GLN A 368 13.73 -24.99 18.88
CA GLN A 368 14.35 -23.71 18.60
C GLN A 368 13.46 -22.56 19.10
N PRO A 369 14.03 -21.47 19.61
CA PRO A 369 13.26 -20.31 20.04
C PRO A 369 12.63 -19.63 18.83
N THR A 370 11.46 -19.03 19.01
CA THR A 370 10.85 -18.23 17.93
C THR A 370 11.59 -16.88 17.78
N LEU A 371 11.38 -16.19 16.65
CA LEU A 371 11.96 -14.86 16.45
C LEU A 371 11.44 -13.87 17.51
N GLU A 372 10.16 -13.96 17.87
CA GLU A 372 9.57 -13.18 18.96
C GLU A 372 10.33 -13.39 20.28
N GLU A 373 10.61 -14.65 20.65
CA GLU A 373 11.33 -15.00 21.88
C GLU A 373 12.76 -14.48 21.87
N MET A 374 13.48 -14.64 20.75
CA MET A 374 14.85 -14.12 20.62
C MET A 374 14.88 -12.60 20.76
N VAL A 375 13.94 -11.87 20.16
CA VAL A 375 13.85 -10.41 20.29
C VAL A 375 13.58 -9.99 21.74
N GLU A 376 12.68 -10.70 22.44
CA GLU A 376 12.37 -10.43 23.84
C GLU A 376 13.61 -10.59 24.75
N VAL A 377 14.38 -11.66 24.57
CA VAL A 377 15.64 -11.85 25.32
C VAL A 377 16.67 -10.78 24.96
N ALA A 378 16.85 -10.47 23.67
CA ALA A 378 17.82 -9.48 23.22
C ALA A 378 17.55 -8.10 23.82
N ILE A 379 16.30 -7.64 23.76
CA ILE A 379 15.90 -6.34 24.34
C ILE A 379 16.07 -6.35 25.86
N LYS A 380 15.69 -7.44 26.55
CA LYS A 380 15.90 -7.54 28.00
C LYS A 380 17.37 -7.47 28.40
N MET A 381 18.27 -8.05 27.60
CA MET A 381 19.71 -7.96 27.84
C MET A 381 20.28 -6.56 27.58
N LEU A 382 19.95 -5.98 26.43
CA LEU A 382 20.50 -4.71 25.94
C LEU A 382 19.93 -3.47 26.66
N SER A 383 18.68 -3.53 27.10
CA SER A 383 18.00 -2.42 27.82
C SER A 383 18.64 -2.07 29.17
N ARG A 384 19.53 -2.93 29.69
CA ARG A 384 20.35 -2.64 30.88
C ARG A 384 21.39 -1.55 30.64
N SER A 385 21.75 -1.28 29.38
CA SER A 385 22.67 -0.20 29.05
C SER A 385 22.04 1.17 29.31
N GLU A 386 22.69 1.97 30.17
CA GLU A 386 22.29 3.36 30.39
C GLU A 386 22.50 4.25 29.15
N LYS A 387 23.48 3.88 28.29
CA LYS A 387 23.79 4.61 27.06
C LYS A 387 22.82 4.33 25.93
N GLY A 388 22.06 3.23 26.03
CA GLY A 388 21.18 2.71 25.00
C GLY A 388 21.85 1.64 24.15
N TYR A 389 21.14 1.19 23.12
CA TYR A 389 21.59 0.08 22.29
C TYR A 389 21.16 0.21 20.83
N PHE A 390 21.86 -0.51 19.95
CA PHE A 390 21.42 -0.82 18.60
C PHE A 390 21.14 -2.32 18.47
N LEU A 391 19.98 -2.70 17.96
CA LEU A 391 19.59 -4.10 17.74
C LEU A 391 19.23 -4.30 16.27
N PHE A 392 19.92 -5.24 15.62
CA PHE A 392 19.54 -5.76 14.31
C PHE A 392 18.73 -7.05 14.47
N VAL A 393 17.59 -7.13 13.79
CA VAL A 393 16.69 -8.29 13.79
C VAL A 393 16.35 -8.67 12.36
N GLU A 394 16.52 -9.94 12.01
CA GLU A 394 16.24 -10.44 10.67
C GLU A 394 15.21 -11.59 10.69
N GLY A 395 14.14 -11.45 9.91
CA GLY A 395 13.25 -12.54 9.51
C GLY A 395 13.75 -13.22 8.23
N GLY A 396 14.97 -13.77 8.23
CA GLY A 396 15.67 -14.10 6.99
C GLY A 396 15.27 -15.42 6.33
N ARG A 397 14.36 -16.19 6.94
CA ARG A 397 13.77 -17.39 6.32
C ARG A 397 12.60 -17.05 5.39
N ILE A 398 12.15 -15.79 5.33
CA ILE A 398 11.16 -15.33 4.35
C ILE A 398 11.71 -15.55 2.92
N ASP A 399 12.92 -15.03 2.66
CA ASP A 399 13.66 -15.20 1.40
C ASP A 399 13.86 -16.67 0.99
N HIS A 400 14.40 -17.49 1.89
CA HIS A 400 14.61 -18.91 1.62
C HIS A 400 13.31 -19.64 1.22
N ALA A 401 12.19 -19.30 1.85
CA ALA A 401 10.91 -19.89 1.49
C ALA A 401 10.43 -19.43 0.10
N HIS A 402 10.68 -18.18 -0.29
CA HIS A 402 10.40 -17.70 -1.63
C HIS A 402 11.30 -18.35 -2.69
N HIS A 403 12.60 -18.51 -2.42
CA HIS A 403 13.53 -19.25 -3.29
C HIS A 403 13.05 -20.68 -3.58
N ASP A 404 12.46 -21.35 -2.60
CA ASP A 404 11.86 -22.68 -2.74
C ASP A 404 10.43 -22.67 -3.34
N SER A 405 9.88 -21.48 -3.55
CA SER A 405 8.48 -21.21 -3.90
C SER A 405 7.46 -21.75 -2.88
N TYR A 406 7.86 -21.88 -1.61
CA TYR A 406 7.02 -22.31 -0.49
C TYR A 406 6.23 -21.15 0.09
N ALA A 407 5.25 -20.64 -0.66
CA ALA A 407 4.45 -19.47 -0.27
C ALA A 407 3.91 -19.58 1.16
N ARG A 408 3.37 -20.74 1.57
CA ARG A 408 2.87 -20.95 2.94
C ARG A 408 3.91 -20.64 4.02
N LEU A 409 5.15 -21.09 3.84
CA LEU A 409 6.23 -20.85 4.80
C LEU A 409 6.68 -19.40 4.76
N ALA A 410 6.79 -18.78 3.58
CA ALA A 410 7.15 -17.36 3.46
C ALA A 410 6.14 -16.44 4.19
N LEU A 411 4.84 -16.72 4.04
CA LEU A 411 3.79 -15.96 4.72
C LEU A 411 3.78 -16.19 6.24
N ASP A 412 4.01 -17.42 6.70
CA ASP A 412 4.10 -17.73 8.14
C ASP A 412 5.33 -17.08 8.79
N GLU A 413 6.50 -17.14 8.15
CA GLU A 413 7.71 -16.42 8.59
C GLU A 413 7.47 -14.92 8.69
N THR A 414 6.75 -14.34 7.71
CA THR A 414 6.41 -12.91 7.71
C THR A 414 5.44 -12.55 8.85
N VAL A 415 4.49 -13.43 9.17
CA VAL A 415 3.58 -13.25 10.32
C VAL A 415 4.34 -13.36 11.64
N GLU A 416 5.26 -14.31 11.80
CA GLU A 416 6.11 -14.41 12.98
C GLU A 416 7.06 -13.20 13.13
N TYR A 417 7.62 -12.72 12.02
CA TYR A 417 8.39 -11.48 11.98
C TYR A 417 7.56 -10.27 12.45
N ALA A 418 6.30 -10.16 12.02
CA ALA A 418 5.40 -9.09 12.50
C ALA A 418 5.13 -9.19 14.02
N LYS A 419 5.05 -10.40 14.59
CA LYS A 419 4.95 -10.58 16.05
C LYS A 419 6.22 -10.13 16.77
N ALA A 420 7.39 -10.39 16.21
CA ALA A 420 8.66 -9.93 16.77
C ALA A 420 8.75 -8.39 16.79
N VAL A 421 8.29 -7.71 15.73
CA VAL A 421 8.15 -6.24 15.71
C VAL A 421 7.22 -5.76 16.83
N LYS A 422 6.05 -6.40 16.97
CA LYS A 422 5.10 -6.10 18.04
C LYS A 422 5.71 -6.27 19.42
N LYS A 423 6.44 -7.36 19.64
CA LYS A 423 7.15 -7.60 20.89
C LYS A 423 8.13 -6.47 21.20
N ALA A 424 8.97 -6.08 20.23
CA ALA A 424 9.91 -4.99 20.43
C ALA A 424 9.23 -3.67 20.79
N ARG A 425 8.15 -3.31 20.07
CA ARG A 425 7.35 -2.13 20.39
C ARG A 425 6.79 -2.18 21.81
N THR A 426 6.29 -3.32 22.27
CA THR A 426 5.74 -3.46 23.63
C THR A 426 6.78 -3.40 24.75
N LEU A 427 8.05 -3.70 24.44
CA LEU A 427 9.16 -3.71 25.40
C LEU A 427 9.96 -2.40 25.42
N THR A 428 9.62 -1.43 24.58
CA THR A 428 10.37 -0.18 24.42
C THR A 428 9.46 1.04 24.53
N ASP A 429 10.06 2.21 24.77
CA ASP A 429 9.35 3.49 24.85
C ASP A 429 9.47 4.23 23.52
N GLU A 430 8.34 4.48 22.85
CA GLU A 430 8.29 5.21 21.57
C GLU A 430 8.86 6.65 21.68
N SER A 431 9.00 7.19 22.89
CA SER A 431 9.59 8.51 23.12
C SER A 431 11.12 8.53 22.97
N ASP A 432 11.81 7.40 23.14
CA ASP A 432 13.27 7.30 23.08
C ASP A 432 13.83 6.14 22.22
N THR A 433 12.97 5.28 21.67
CA THR A 433 13.36 4.13 20.85
C THR A 433 12.86 4.32 19.41
N LEU A 434 13.79 4.33 18.45
CA LEU A 434 13.47 4.32 17.02
C LEU A 434 13.42 2.87 16.53
N ILE A 435 12.28 2.45 15.99
CA ILE A 435 12.09 1.15 15.33
C ILE A 435 11.91 1.40 13.83
N VAL A 436 12.75 0.78 13.01
CA VAL A 436 12.68 0.82 11.55
C VAL A 436 12.49 -0.60 11.04
N VAL A 437 11.49 -0.81 10.20
CA VAL A 437 11.15 -2.10 9.58
C VAL A 437 11.27 -1.95 8.08
N SER A 438 12.01 -2.84 7.43
CA SER A 438 12.12 -2.85 5.97
C SER A 438 12.39 -4.25 5.42
N SER A 439 12.69 -4.31 4.14
CA SER A 439 13.24 -5.46 3.45
C SER A 439 14.57 -5.05 2.82
N ASP A 440 15.40 -6.03 2.51
CA ASP A 440 16.63 -5.82 1.77
C ASP A 440 16.36 -5.80 0.24
N HIS A 441 15.48 -6.67 -0.24
CA HIS A 441 14.98 -6.73 -1.61
C HIS A 441 13.59 -7.39 -1.68
N ALA A 442 13.10 -7.65 -2.89
CA ALA A 442 11.81 -8.27 -3.12
C ALA A 442 11.96 -9.68 -3.73
N HIS A 443 10.85 -10.32 -4.13
CA HIS A 443 10.79 -11.59 -4.88
C HIS A 443 9.76 -11.50 -5.98
N THR A 444 9.83 -12.43 -6.94
CA THR A 444 8.91 -12.49 -8.08
C THR A 444 7.54 -13.14 -7.75
N MET A 445 7.17 -13.15 -6.47
CA MET A 445 5.85 -13.58 -6.03
C MET A 445 4.80 -12.56 -6.46
N THR A 446 3.70 -13.03 -7.02
CA THR A 446 2.53 -12.22 -7.40
C THR A 446 1.27 -12.74 -6.71
N VAL A 447 0.32 -11.83 -6.46
CA VAL A 447 -1.03 -12.13 -5.99
C VAL A 447 -1.99 -11.75 -7.11
N ALA A 448 -2.52 -12.74 -7.82
CA ALA A 448 -3.35 -12.55 -9.01
C ALA A 448 -4.83 -12.33 -8.64
N GLY A 449 -5.47 -11.39 -9.33
CA GLY A 449 -6.93 -11.20 -9.29
C GLY A 449 -7.70 -12.29 -10.06
N TYR A 450 -8.99 -12.52 -9.80
CA TYR A 450 -9.90 -11.77 -8.91
C TYR A 450 -10.60 -12.68 -7.89
N PRO A 451 -9.89 -13.33 -6.96
CA PRO A 451 -10.53 -14.14 -5.92
C PRO A 451 -11.59 -13.33 -5.16
N SER A 452 -12.67 -14.00 -4.75
CA SER A 452 -13.65 -13.40 -3.84
C SER A 452 -12.99 -13.06 -2.50
N ARG A 453 -13.52 -12.07 -1.79
CA ARG A 453 -13.00 -11.67 -0.47
C ARG A 453 -13.12 -12.80 0.54
N GLY A 454 -12.06 -13.10 1.27
CA GLY A 454 -12.01 -14.25 2.17
C GLY A 454 -11.76 -15.60 1.49
N ASN A 455 -11.47 -15.63 0.18
CA ASN A 455 -10.90 -16.80 -0.47
C ASN A 455 -9.51 -17.10 0.13
N ASP A 456 -9.17 -18.38 0.30
CA ASP A 456 -7.86 -18.79 0.82
C ASP A 456 -6.74 -18.19 -0.04
N ILE A 457 -5.88 -17.36 0.57
CA ILE A 457 -4.77 -16.70 -0.12
C ILE A 457 -3.77 -17.70 -0.70
N LEU A 458 -3.69 -18.89 -0.09
CA LEU A 458 -2.87 -20.01 -0.54
C LEU A 458 -3.62 -20.93 -1.53
N GLY A 459 -4.91 -20.69 -1.76
CA GLY A 459 -5.81 -21.52 -2.56
C GLY A 459 -5.86 -21.15 -4.05
N ALA A 460 -6.78 -21.82 -4.74
CA ALA A 460 -7.12 -21.51 -6.13
C ALA A 460 -8.03 -20.28 -6.23
N VAL A 461 -7.99 -19.59 -7.37
CA VAL A 461 -8.93 -18.52 -7.70
C VAL A 461 -10.32 -19.14 -7.92
N ASP A 462 -11.33 -18.64 -7.19
CA ASP A 462 -12.69 -19.18 -7.19
C ASP A 462 -13.61 -18.57 -8.27
N THR A 463 -13.22 -17.42 -8.84
CA THR A 463 -14.02 -16.65 -9.80
C THR A 463 -13.66 -16.90 -11.27
N ALA A 464 -12.52 -17.54 -11.55
CA ALA A 464 -11.99 -17.66 -12.89
C ALA A 464 -11.11 -18.91 -13.09
N LYS A 465 -10.93 -19.28 -14.36
CA LYS A 465 -10.05 -20.36 -14.82
C LYS A 465 -9.23 -19.89 -16.03
N GLY A 466 -8.18 -20.63 -16.37
CA GLY A 466 -7.41 -20.42 -17.60
C GLY A 466 -8.20 -20.77 -18.86
N PHE A 467 -7.68 -20.41 -20.04
CA PHE A 467 -8.28 -20.81 -21.33
C PHE A 467 -8.35 -22.32 -21.57
N ASP A 468 -7.56 -23.07 -20.82
CA ASP A 468 -7.53 -24.53 -20.79
C ASP A 468 -8.56 -25.14 -19.81
N ASP A 469 -9.47 -24.33 -19.25
CA ASP A 469 -10.49 -24.69 -18.24
C ASP A 469 -9.92 -25.30 -16.95
N LYS A 470 -8.61 -25.14 -16.72
CA LYS A 470 -7.94 -25.57 -15.48
C LYS A 470 -7.98 -24.43 -14.43
N PRO A 471 -8.13 -24.74 -13.13
CA PRO A 471 -7.95 -23.76 -12.05
C PRO A 471 -6.50 -23.25 -11.98
N TYR A 472 -6.26 -22.11 -11.34
CA TYR A 472 -4.93 -21.58 -11.04
C TYR A 472 -4.91 -20.97 -9.63
N THR A 473 -3.73 -20.89 -9.02
CA THR A 473 -3.54 -20.38 -7.66
C THR A 473 -3.63 -18.86 -7.61
N THR A 474 -4.09 -18.32 -6.47
CA THR A 474 -4.05 -16.88 -6.19
C THR A 474 -2.61 -16.37 -6.14
N ILE A 475 -1.72 -17.11 -5.48
CA ILE A 475 -0.27 -16.82 -5.45
C ILE A 475 0.43 -17.57 -6.57
N SER A 476 1.38 -16.93 -7.24
CA SER A 476 2.29 -17.59 -8.15
C SER A 476 3.65 -16.88 -8.22
N TYR A 477 4.64 -17.54 -8.83
CA TYR A 477 5.97 -16.97 -9.02
C TYR A 477 6.30 -16.85 -10.52
N ALA A 478 7.09 -15.85 -10.90
CA ALA A 478 7.54 -15.74 -12.30
C ALA A 478 8.48 -16.90 -12.69
N ASN A 479 9.32 -17.32 -11.75
CA ASN A 479 10.27 -18.42 -11.90
C ASN A 479 10.39 -19.23 -10.59
N GLY A 480 11.01 -20.41 -10.60
CA GLY A 480 11.16 -21.23 -9.39
C GLY A 480 11.04 -22.75 -9.61
N LYS A 481 11.00 -23.53 -8.53
CA LYS A 481 11.19 -24.99 -8.58
C LYS A 481 10.07 -25.75 -9.29
N ALA A 482 8.82 -25.34 -9.08
CA ALA A 482 7.68 -26.08 -9.60
C ALA A 482 7.33 -25.62 -11.02
N PRO A 483 7.38 -26.51 -12.02
CA PRO A 483 6.94 -26.17 -13.37
C PRO A 483 5.41 -26.04 -13.39
N SER A 484 4.93 -24.99 -14.05
CA SER A 484 3.50 -24.82 -14.34
C SER A 484 3.04 -25.53 -15.60
N ILE A 485 3.95 -26.01 -16.44
CA ILE A 485 3.67 -26.69 -17.72
C ILE A 485 4.29 -28.09 -17.69
N GLY A 486 3.45 -29.13 -17.80
CA GLY A 486 3.85 -30.52 -17.94
C GLY A 486 3.70 -31.04 -19.38
N ALA A 487 3.87 -32.36 -19.56
CA ALA A 487 3.77 -32.99 -20.88
C ALA A 487 2.40 -32.76 -21.56
N ASP A 488 1.32 -32.74 -20.79
CA ASP A 488 -0.06 -32.56 -21.26
C ASP A 488 -0.55 -31.10 -21.11
N GLY A 489 0.38 -30.13 -21.12
CA GLY A 489 0.11 -28.71 -20.96
C GLY A 489 0.10 -28.25 -19.50
N ARG A 490 -0.61 -27.16 -19.20
CA ARG A 490 -0.58 -26.54 -17.86
C ARG A 490 -1.01 -27.52 -16.78
N VAL A 491 -0.32 -27.52 -15.64
CA VAL A 491 -0.60 -28.41 -14.52
C VAL A 491 -1.87 -27.96 -13.79
N ASP A 492 -2.80 -28.88 -13.53
CA ASP A 492 -3.92 -28.64 -12.64
C ASP A 492 -3.49 -28.88 -11.19
N VAL A 493 -3.28 -27.80 -10.45
CA VAL A 493 -2.84 -27.83 -9.05
C VAL A 493 -3.86 -28.49 -8.13
N THR A 494 -5.15 -28.47 -8.49
CA THR A 494 -6.23 -28.99 -7.65
C THR A 494 -6.31 -30.52 -7.65
N LEU A 495 -5.54 -31.18 -8.52
CA LEU A 495 -5.39 -32.63 -8.57
C LEU A 495 -4.16 -33.13 -7.80
N GLN A 496 -3.36 -32.23 -7.21
CA GLN A 496 -2.15 -32.61 -6.48
C GLN A 496 -2.45 -32.80 -4.99
N ASP A 497 -2.26 -34.02 -4.48
CA ASP A 497 -2.50 -34.35 -3.07
C ASP A 497 -1.75 -33.41 -2.10
N ARG A 498 -0.54 -32.97 -2.47
CA ARG A 498 0.26 -32.05 -1.66
C ARG A 498 -0.34 -30.65 -1.58
N PHE A 499 -0.98 -30.18 -2.65
CA PHE A 499 -1.71 -28.90 -2.65
C PHE A 499 -2.98 -29.03 -1.81
N ILE A 500 -3.79 -30.07 -2.07
CA ILE A 500 -5.07 -30.32 -1.39
C ILE A 500 -4.88 -30.45 0.13
N ASN A 501 -3.86 -31.19 0.56
CA ASN A 501 -3.58 -31.40 1.98
C ASN A 501 -2.81 -30.22 2.63
N GLY A 502 -2.45 -29.20 1.86
CA GLY A 502 -1.69 -28.07 2.34
C GLY A 502 -0.32 -28.47 2.89
N ALA A 503 0.48 -29.21 2.12
CA ALA A 503 1.84 -29.53 2.52
C ALA A 503 2.65 -28.25 2.76
N LEU A 504 3.42 -28.19 3.85
CA LEU A 504 4.23 -27.01 4.19
C LEU A 504 5.28 -26.70 3.12
N ASP A 505 5.80 -27.74 2.48
CA ASP A 505 6.82 -27.74 1.44
C ASP A 505 6.18 -27.97 0.05
N TYR A 506 5.01 -27.38 -0.18
CA TYR A 506 4.41 -27.30 -1.52
C TYR A 506 5.00 -26.12 -2.29
N SER A 507 5.76 -26.39 -3.35
CA SER A 507 6.27 -25.36 -4.26
C SER A 507 5.15 -24.87 -5.18
N TYR A 508 4.86 -23.58 -5.15
CA TYR A 508 3.82 -22.96 -5.97
C TYR A 508 4.25 -22.85 -7.44
N PRO A 509 3.29 -22.88 -8.39
CA PRO A 509 3.62 -22.89 -9.81
C PRO A 509 4.42 -21.67 -10.26
N SER A 510 5.37 -21.93 -11.16
CA SER A 510 6.18 -20.89 -11.81
C SER A 510 6.25 -21.07 -13.32
N LEU A 511 6.46 -19.97 -14.06
CA LEU A 511 6.47 -20.00 -15.53
C LEU A 511 7.84 -20.50 -16.04
N VAL A 512 8.91 -20.00 -15.45
CA VAL A 512 10.29 -20.39 -15.79
C VAL A 512 10.85 -21.29 -14.68
N PRO A 513 10.98 -22.60 -14.92
CA PRO A 513 11.50 -23.51 -13.90
C PRO A 513 12.98 -23.22 -13.62
N LEU A 514 13.32 -23.03 -12.36
CA LEU A 514 14.68 -22.83 -11.83
C LEU A 514 14.82 -23.61 -10.52
N ASP A 515 16.04 -24.04 -10.18
CA ASP A 515 16.29 -24.71 -8.90
C ASP A 515 16.12 -23.76 -7.69
N SER A 516 16.10 -22.46 -7.94
CA SER A 516 15.85 -21.41 -6.95
C SER A 516 15.16 -20.26 -7.68
N GLU A 517 14.04 -19.82 -7.14
CA GLU A 517 13.37 -18.60 -7.59
C GLU A 517 14.30 -17.39 -7.43
N THR A 518 14.12 -16.35 -8.23
CA THR A 518 14.99 -15.16 -8.21
C THR A 518 14.41 -14.04 -7.37
N HIS A 519 15.25 -13.21 -6.73
CA HIS A 519 14.78 -11.94 -6.15
C HIS A 519 14.05 -11.03 -7.17
N GLY A 520 13.34 -10.03 -6.65
CA GLY A 520 12.65 -8.96 -7.38
C GLY A 520 13.41 -7.63 -7.33
N GLY A 521 13.37 -6.89 -8.43
CA GLY A 521 14.07 -5.60 -8.63
C GLY A 521 13.27 -4.35 -8.25
N GLU A 522 12.05 -4.50 -7.76
CA GLU A 522 11.21 -3.40 -7.31
C GLU A 522 11.65 -2.80 -5.98
N ASP A 523 11.12 -1.61 -5.67
CA ASP A 523 11.40 -0.93 -4.40
C ASP A 523 10.70 -1.64 -3.24
N VAL A 524 11.31 -1.56 -2.07
CA VAL A 524 10.78 -2.12 -0.83
C VAL A 524 10.30 -1.02 0.11
N ALA A 525 9.30 -1.33 0.93
CA ALA A 525 8.77 -0.38 1.91
C ALA A 525 9.70 -0.23 3.12
N VAL A 526 9.71 0.98 3.69
CA VAL A 526 10.36 1.29 4.97
C VAL A 526 9.29 1.86 5.90
N PHE A 527 9.07 1.23 7.06
CA PHE A 527 8.16 1.68 8.10
C PHE A 527 8.96 2.17 9.30
N ALA A 528 8.57 3.30 9.90
CA ALA A 528 9.29 3.85 11.05
C ALA A 528 8.38 4.34 12.18
N LEU A 529 8.81 4.09 13.41
CA LEU A 529 8.17 4.50 14.66
C LEU A 529 9.22 5.06 15.64
N GLY A 530 8.89 6.16 16.33
CA GLY A 530 9.71 6.72 17.41
C GLY A 530 10.43 8.03 17.06
N PRO A 531 11.54 8.37 17.73
CA PRO A 531 12.27 9.61 17.50
C PRO A 531 12.74 9.74 16.05
N TRP A 532 12.46 10.90 15.45
CA TRP A 532 12.77 11.23 14.05
C TRP A 532 12.13 10.32 12.99
N GLN A 533 11.10 9.53 13.33
CA GLN A 533 10.37 8.67 12.38
C GLN A 533 9.92 9.38 11.09
N HIS A 534 9.62 10.67 11.16
CA HIS A 534 9.15 11.51 10.05
C HIS A 534 10.20 11.75 8.96
N LEU A 535 11.44 11.29 9.15
CA LEU A 535 12.48 11.29 8.12
C LEU A 535 12.37 10.11 7.14
N PHE A 536 11.69 9.02 7.53
CA PHE A 536 11.60 7.77 6.75
C PHE A 536 10.45 7.78 5.74
N THR A 537 10.17 8.93 5.15
CA THR A 537 9.15 9.10 4.09
C THR A 537 9.80 9.48 2.76
N ALA A 538 9.01 9.67 1.70
CA ALA A 538 9.46 9.84 0.32
C ALA A 538 10.08 8.56 -0.28
N SER A 539 10.58 8.68 -1.52
CA SER A 539 11.38 7.65 -2.21
C SER A 539 12.88 8.03 -2.19
N TYR A 540 13.71 7.11 -1.70
CA TYR A 540 15.14 7.32 -1.50
C TYR A 540 15.98 6.08 -1.87
N GLU A 541 17.30 6.23 -1.87
CA GLU A 541 18.21 5.08 -1.99
C GLU A 541 18.22 4.30 -0.67
N GLN A 542 18.27 2.96 -0.73
CA GLN A 542 18.30 2.13 0.48
C GLN A 542 19.46 2.47 1.42
N ASN A 543 20.59 2.95 0.90
CA ASN A 543 21.75 3.32 1.71
C ASN A 543 21.53 4.57 2.58
N VAL A 544 20.41 5.27 2.41
CA VAL A 544 20.03 6.42 3.26
C VAL A 544 19.50 5.95 4.62
N VAL A 545 18.91 4.75 4.72
CA VAL A 545 18.29 4.23 5.94
C VAL A 545 19.21 4.29 7.19
N PRO A 546 20.46 3.76 7.16
CA PRO A 546 21.33 3.80 8.33
C PRO A 546 21.79 5.23 8.66
N HIS A 547 21.91 6.12 7.67
CA HIS A 547 22.22 7.54 7.94
C HIS A 547 21.09 8.25 8.69
N LEU A 548 19.82 7.96 8.36
CA LEU A 548 18.66 8.51 9.07
C LEU A 548 18.60 8.00 10.52
N MET A 549 18.87 6.71 10.73
CA MET A 549 18.94 6.14 12.08
C MET A 549 20.11 6.72 12.87
N ALA A 550 21.29 6.82 12.26
CA ALA A 550 22.48 7.38 12.89
C ALA A 550 22.28 8.86 13.29
N TYR A 551 21.60 9.64 12.44
CA TYR A 551 21.20 11.01 12.74
C TYR A 551 20.29 11.05 13.98
N ALA A 552 19.22 10.24 14.01
CA ALA A 552 18.28 10.18 15.13
C ALA A 552 18.94 9.75 16.45
N MET A 553 19.94 8.88 16.36
CA MET A 553 20.69 8.32 17.50
C MET A 553 21.93 9.13 17.88
N CYS A 554 22.28 10.17 17.12
CA CYS A 554 23.48 11.00 17.29
C CYS A 554 24.82 10.25 17.16
N LEU A 555 24.89 9.26 16.26
CA LEU A 555 26.07 8.39 16.09
C LEU A 555 27.16 8.99 15.20
N THR A 556 26.79 9.86 14.26
CA THR A 556 27.72 10.47 13.29
C THR A 556 27.98 11.95 13.62
N GLU A 557 28.84 12.62 12.84
CA GLU A 557 29.14 14.05 13.02
C GLU A 557 27.94 14.97 12.71
N ASP A 558 27.06 14.54 11.82
CA ASP A 558 25.83 15.24 11.46
C ASP A 558 24.78 15.09 12.58
N LYS A 559 25.01 15.80 13.69
CA LYS A 559 24.19 15.76 14.91
C LYS A 559 23.10 16.81 14.89
N HIS A 560 21.89 16.43 15.29
CA HIS A 560 20.81 17.37 15.56
C HIS A 560 21.00 18.09 16.91
N ASP A 561 20.31 19.23 17.10
CA ASP A 561 20.44 20.05 18.32
C ASP A 561 20.22 19.27 19.62
N ASN A 562 19.34 18.27 19.60
CA ASN A 562 19.05 17.42 20.75
C ASN A 562 20.15 16.39 21.09
N CYS A 563 21.28 16.38 20.36
CA CYS A 563 22.42 15.50 20.61
C CYS A 563 23.36 15.98 21.73
N LYS A 564 23.22 17.22 22.22
CA LYS A 564 24.04 17.79 23.31
C LYS A 564 23.20 18.57 24.32
N ARG A 565 23.52 18.45 25.62
CA ARG A 565 23.25 19.52 26.61
C ARG A 565 24.25 20.65 26.34
N HIS A 566 23.75 21.89 26.22
CA HIS A 566 24.48 23.14 25.96
C HIS A 566 26.02 23.08 26.07
N ARG A 567 26.72 23.35 24.97
CA ARG A 567 27.83 24.32 24.91
C ARG A 567 28.16 24.62 23.45
N HIS A 568 28.10 25.91 23.12
CA HIS A 568 28.49 26.48 21.83
C HIS A 568 29.88 25.97 21.39
N PHE A 569 29.99 25.50 20.15
CA PHE A 569 31.18 25.73 19.34
C PHE A 569 30.84 25.46 17.86
N TRP A 570 31.04 26.48 17.03
CA TRP A 570 31.03 26.39 15.57
C TRP A 570 32.37 25.82 15.09
N THR A 571 32.35 24.94 14.11
CA THR A 571 33.37 24.91 13.04
C THR A 571 32.80 24.31 11.76
N SER A 572 32.99 25.06 10.68
CA SER A 572 32.79 24.72 9.28
C SER A 572 33.96 23.90 8.73
N SER A 573 33.69 22.85 7.95
CA SER A 573 34.35 22.53 6.65
C SER A 573 34.11 21.05 6.27
N GLY A 574 33.63 20.80 5.04
CA GLY A 574 33.51 19.46 4.47
C GLY A 574 32.46 19.37 3.38
N GLU A 575 32.59 20.18 2.33
CA GLU A 575 31.82 20.04 1.09
C GLU A 575 32.53 19.04 0.18
N HIS A 576 31.87 17.92 -0.13
CA HIS A 576 31.60 17.41 -1.47
C HIS A 576 30.98 15.99 -1.33
N ASN A 577 29.79 15.80 -1.91
CA ASN A 577 28.96 14.57 -1.90
C ASN A 577 28.21 14.22 -0.59
N LYS A 578 27.59 15.21 0.08
CA LYS A 578 26.62 14.93 1.16
C LYS A 578 25.19 14.79 0.59
N PRO A 579 24.41 13.75 0.96
CA PRO A 579 22.96 13.73 0.71
C PRO A 579 22.33 14.97 1.34
N ASN A 580 21.32 15.55 0.68
CA ASN A 580 20.67 16.80 1.09
C ASN A 580 19.77 16.62 2.34
N LEU A 581 20.28 16.01 3.41
CA LEU A 581 19.56 15.69 4.66
C LEU A 581 18.93 16.94 5.29
N PHE A 582 19.63 18.09 5.17
CA PHE A 582 19.19 19.38 5.69
C PHE A 582 17.86 19.88 5.11
N SER A 583 17.50 19.55 3.86
CA SER A 583 16.21 19.96 3.30
C SER A 583 15.03 19.23 3.91
N TYR A 584 15.22 17.97 4.35
CA TYR A 584 14.17 17.16 4.98
C TYR A 584 13.93 17.57 6.44
N VAL A 585 15.02 17.78 7.18
CA VAL A 585 15.00 18.14 8.62
C VAL A 585 14.37 19.52 8.86
N SER A 586 14.62 20.50 7.98
CA SER A 586 14.24 21.90 8.20
C SER A 586 12.83 22.28 7.69
N SER A 587 12.06 21.35 7.09
CA SER A 587 10.78 21.71 6.46
C SER A 587 9.65 21.93 7.49
N THR A 588 9.11 23.14 7.53
CA THR A 588 7.86 23.45 8.24
C THR A 588 6.69 22.80 7.50
N LEU A 589 5.80 22.14 8.24
CA LEU A 589 4.60 21.56 7.65
C LEU A 589 3.75 22.66 7.00
N ASN A 590 3.51 22.56 5.69
CA ASN A 590 2.54 23.44 5.04
C ASN A 590 1.14 23.03 5.49
N LYS A 591 0.53 23.82 6.39
CA LYS A 591 -0.83 23.62 6.91
C LYS A 591 -1.83 24.66 6.36
N LYS A 592 -1.49 25.34 5.26
CA LYS A 592 -2.41 26.25 4.56
C LYS A 592 -3.63 25.47 4.04
N ILE A 593 -4.70 26.17 3.71
CA ILE A 593 -5.82 25.56 2.99
C ILE A 593 -5.36 25.32 1.54
N ALA A 594 -5.54 24.11 1.02
CA ALA A 594 -5.31 23.81 -0.38
C ALA A 594 -6.36 24.52 -1.23
N LYS A 595 -5.97 25.63 -1.86
CA LYS A 595 -6.81 26.36 -2.81
C LYS A 595 -7.08 25.48 -4.03
N ASN A 596 -6.06 24.81 -4.52
CA ASN A 596 -6.15 23.89 -5.65
C ASN A 596 -5.80 22.47 -5.22
N VAL A 597 -6.42 21.50 -5.87
CA VAL A 597 -6.08 20.08 -5.72
C VAL A 597 -5.91 19.47 -7.10
N ILE A 598 -4.84 18.71 -7.28
CA ILE A 598 -4.64 17.86 -8.45
C ILE A 598 -4.40 16.43 -7.96
N LEU A 599 -5.27 15.51 -8.37
CA LEU A 599 -5.14 14.09 -8.13
C LEU A 599 -4.76 13.40 -9.44
N PHE A 600 -3.53 12.91 -9.52
CA PHE A 600 -3.06 12.04 -10.58
C PHE A 600 -3.24 10.58 -10.19
N LEU A 601 -3.78 9.79 -11.11
CA LEU A 601 -4.01 8.37 -10.92
C LEU A 601 -3.48 7.60 -12.14
N GLY A 602 -2.41 6.83 -11.95
CA GLY A 602 -1.93 5.89 -12.98
C GLY A 602 -2.64 4.56 -12.84
N ASP A 603 -3.76 4.37 -13.55
CA ASP A 603 -4.60 3.16 -13.45
C ASP A 603 -3.74 1.91 -13.67
N GLY A 604 -3.69 1.00 -12.70
CA GLY A 604 -2.88 -0.22 -12.78
C GLY A 604 -1.36 -0.08 -12.57
N MET A 605 -0.86 1.01 -12.00
CA MET A 605 0.57 1.21 -11.74
C MET A 605 1.02 0.56 -10.41
N SER A 606 1.91 -0.44 -10.46
CA SER A 606 2.56 -1.02 -9.27
C SER A 606 3.92 -0.38 -8.94
N ILE A 607 4.51 -0.73 -7.80
CA ILE A 607 5.91 -0.37 -7.49
C ILE A 607 6.87 -0.97 -8.52
N THR A 608 6.57 -2.18 -9.02
CA THR A 608 7.31 -2.80 -10.12
C THR A 608 7.22 -1.97 -11.40
N THR A 609 6.03 -1.45 -11.75
CA THR A 609 5.85 -0.54 -12.88
C THR A 609 6.68 0.74 -12.71
N LEU A 610 6.72 1.33 -11.51
CA LEU A 610 7.54 2.50 -11.20
C LEU A 610 9.04 2.20 -11.41
N ALA A 611 9.53 1.11 -10.81
CA ALA A 611 10.93 0.72 -10.89
C ALA A 611 11.39 0.46 -12.32
N ALA A 612 10.63 -0.34 -13.07
CA ALA A 612 10.91 -0.61 -14.46
C ALA A 612 10.84 0.66 -15.33
N THR A 613 9.92 1.60 -15.03
CA THR A 613 9.81 2.86 -15.79
C THR A 613 11.03 3.76 -15.60
N ARG A 614 11.64 3.79 -14.41
CA ARG A 614 12.88 4.54 -14.18
C ARG A 614 14.02 4.01 -15.05
N VAL A 615 14.20 2.69 -15.08
CA VAL A 615 15.21 2.03 -15.89
C VAL A 615 14.94 2.26 -17.38
N TYR A 616 13.69 2.10 -17.81
CA TYR A 616 13.26 2.39 -19.19
C TYR A 616 13.58 3.82 -19.63
N LEU A 617 13.28 4.81 -18.78
CA LEU A 617 13.59 6.21 -19.05
C LEU A 617 15.09 6.48 -19.06
N GLY A 618 15.84 5.91 -18.12
CA GLY A 618 17.29 6.06 -18.08
C GLY A 618 17.94 5.53 -19.34
N GLN A 619 17.57 4.32 -19.75
CA GLN A 619 18.07 3.71 -20.97
C GLN A 619 17.70 4.52 -22.21
N LYS A 620 16.48 5.07 -22.27
CA LYS A 620 16.04 5.99 -23.34
C LYS A 620 16.87 7.28 -23.40
N TYR A 621 17.41 7.72 -22.27
CA TYR A 621 18.29 8.90 -22.15
C TYR A 621 19.79 8.57 -22.20
N GLY A 622 20.18 7.30 -22.39
CA GLY A 622 21.59 6.88 -22.43
C GLY A 622 22.26 6.70 -21.06
N HIS A 623 21.46 6.51 -20.00
CA HIS A 623 21.88 6.21 -18.63
C HIS A 623 21.43 4.79 -18.21
N MET A 624 21.88 4.31 -17.04
CA MET A 624 21.46 2.99 -16.53
C MET A 624 20.00 3.03 -16.03
N GLY A 625 19.65 4.04 -15.23
CA GLY A 625 18.27 4.42 -14.95
C GLY A 625 17.73 3.99 -13.59
N GLU A 626 18.36 3.06 -12.88
CA GLU A 626 17.93 2.62 -11.54
C GLU A 626 18.01 3.78 -10.52
N GLU A 627 18.96 4.70 -10.72
CA GLU A 627 19.19 5.89 -9.91
C GLU A 627 18.21 7.05 -10.19
N LEU A 628 17.49 7.00 -11.31
CA LEU A 628 16.55 8.07 -11.69
C LEU A 628 15.39 8.16 -10.71
N LYS A 629 14.64 9.26 -10.83
CA LYS A 629 13.38 9.46 -10.11
C LYS A 629 12.34 9.97 -11.10
N LEU A 630 11.16 9.38 -11.09
CA LEU A 630 10.00 9.98 -11.72
C LEU A 630 9.67 11.30 -11.01
N SER A 631 8.99 12.21 -11.70
CA SER A 631 8.75 13.59 -11.23
C SER A 631 8.07 13.68 -9.86
N PHE A 632 7.30 12.66 -9.47
CA PHE A 632 6.61 12.55 -8.20
C PHE A 632 7.35 11.74 -7.12
N GLU A 633 8.37 10.97 -7.48
CA GLU A 633 9.18 10.25 -6.48
C GLU A 633 10.09 11.19 -5.67
N GLY A 634 10.27 12.42 -6.16
CA GLY A 634 10.87 13.52 -5.38
C GLY A 634 9.91 14.21 -4.42
N PHE A 635 8.66 13.74 -4.27
CA PHE A 635 7.71 14.35 -3.34
C PHE A 635 8.11 14.09 -1.89
N PRO A 636 7.89 15.05 -0.98
CA PRO A 636 8.41 14.96 0.39
C PRO A 636 7.65 13.97 1.27
N TYR A 637 6.50 13.45 0.83
CA TYR A 637 5.71 12.48 1.60
C TYR A 637 5.25 11.33 0.69
N THR A 638 5.42 10.12 1.22
CA THR A 638 4.96 8.87 0.61
C THR A 638 4.20 8.04 1.65
N GLY A 639 3.22 7.28 1.18
CA GLY A 639 2.49 6.27 1.96
C GLY A 639 2.06 5.11 1.06
N LEU A 640 1.34 4.15 1.64
CA LEU A 640 0.80 2.98 0.95
C LEU A 640 -0.72 2.91 1.12
N ALA A 641 -1.42 2.54 0.05
CA ALA A 641 -2.86 2.35 0.04
C ALA A 641 -3.23 0.88 -0.23
N LYS A 642 -4.04 0.29 0.64
CA LYS A 642 -4.51 -1.11 0.52
C LYS A 642 -5.55 -1.28 -0.58
N THR A 643 -5.35 -2.21 -1.51
CA THR A 643 -6.18 -2.35 -2.72
C THR A 643 -7.01 -3.64 -2.75
N TYR A 644 -8.24 -3.57 -2.23
CA TYR A 644 -9.22 -4.67 -2.31
C TYR A 644 -10.64 -4.10 -2.46
N CYS A 645 -11.55 -4.84 -3.11
CA CYS A 645 -12.97 -4.50 -3.15
C CYS A 645 -13.69 -5.10 -1.93
N VAL A 646 -14.90 -4.65 -1.62
CA VAL A 646 -15.66 -5.23 -0.49
C VAL A 646 -15.97 -6.72 -0.68
N ASP A 647 -16.01 -7.19 -1.92
CA ASP A 647 -16.33 -8.56 -2.34
C ASP A 647 -15.18 -9.30 -3.05
N ASN A 648 -14.03 -8.67 -3.27
CA ASN A 648 -12.87 -9.27 -3.92
C ASN A 648 -11.56 -8.92 -3.22
N ASN A 649 -10.67 -9.91 -3.12
CA ASN A 649 -9.36 -9.77 -2.50
C ASN A 649 -8.43 -8.85 -3.33
N VAL A 650 -8.53 -8.95 -4.66
CA VAL A 650 -7.84 -8.05 -5.59
C VAL A 650 -8.85 -7.07 -6.18
N ALA A 651 -8.51 -5.78 -6.14
CA ALA A 651 -9.42 -4.74 -6.57
C ALA A 651 -9.50 -4.59 -8.10
N ASP A 652 -10.64 -4.12 -8.61
CA ASP A 652 -10.76 -3.61 -9.98
C ASP A 652 -10.85 -2.08 -10.02
N SER A 653 -10.68 -1.48 -11.20
CA SER A 653 -10.69 -0.02 -11.39
C SER A 653 -12.00 0.65 -10.97
N ALA A 654 -13.14 -0.04 -11.06
CA ALA A 654 -14.44 0.53 -10.66
C ALA A 654 -14.58 0.67 -9.14
N CYS A 655 -14.30 -0.40 -8.39
CA CYS A 655 -14.42 -0.37 -6.93
C CYS A 655 -13.35 0.54 -6.31
N SER A 656 -12.13 0.52 -6.85
CA SER A 656 -11.02 1.38 -6.40
C SER A 656 -11.26 2.83 -6.77
N GLY A 657 -11.62 3.13 -8.03
CA GLY A 657 -11.98 4.49 -8.44
C GLY A 657 -13.10 5.08 -7.55
N THR A 658 -14.09 4.26 -7.19
CA THR A 658 -15.12 4.65 -6.23
C THR A 658 -14.54 4.99 -4.86
N ALA A 659 -13.63 4.17 -4.32
CA ALA A 659 -12.95 4.45 -3.05
C ALA A 659 -12.13 5.76 -3.10
N TYR A 660 -11.35 5.97 -4.17
CA TYR A 660 -10.45 7.13 -4.38
C TYR A 660 -11.16 8.45 -4.68
N LEU A 661 -12.41 8.42 -5.12
CA LEU A 661 -13.14 9.62 -5.52
C LEU A 661 -14.31 9.94 -4.59
N THR A 662 -14.81 8.95 -3.84
CA THR A 662 -15.99 9.11 -2.97
C THR A 662 -15.70 8.83 -1.49
N GLY A 663 -14.60 8.14 -1.18
CA GLY A 663 -14.26 7.75 0.19
C GLY A 663 -15.11 6.59 0.72
N VAL A 664 -15.67 5.77 -0.18
CA VAL A 664 -16.43 4.56 0.15
C VAL A 664 -15.98 3.42 -0.74
N LYS A 665 -15.67 2.26 -0.14
CA LYS A 665 -15.36 1.04 -0.89
C LYS A 665 -16.64 0.42 -1.44
N ALA A 666 -16.52 -0.17 -2.62
CA ALA A 666 -17.64 -0.72 -3.39
C ALA A 666 -17.39 -2.20 -3.76
N ASN A 667 -18.39 -2.81 -4.37
CA ASN A 667 -18.27 -4.14 -4.96
C ASN A 667 -17.55 -4.06 -6.31
N SER A 668 -16.90 -5.15 -6.71
CA SER A 668 -16.20 -5.24 -7.97
C SER A 668 -17.13 -4.96 -9.16
N GLY A 669 -16.64 -4.13 -10.08
CA GLY A 669 -17.35 -3.72 -11.30
C GLY A 669 -18.47 -2.71 -11.07
N THR A 670 -18.68 -2.19 -9.85
CA THR A 670 -19.66 -1.13 -9.56
C THR A 670 -18.97 0.24 -9.48
N VAL A 671 -19.60 1.27 -10.05
CA VAL A 671 -19.04 2.63 -10.13
C VAL A 671 -19.88 3.56 -9.28
N GLY A 672 -19.26 4.27 -8.33
CA GLY A 672 -19.91 5.29 -7.54
C GLY A 672 -21.10 4.76 -6.71
N LEU A 673 -21.08 3.51 -6.28
CA LEU A 673 -22.13 2.91 -5.45
C LEU A 673 -21.53 2.30 -4.18
N SER A 674 -22.32 2.17 -3.13
CA SER A 674 -21.91 1.36 -1.97
C SER A 674 -22.00 -0.13 -2.28
N ALA A 675 -21.30 -0.96 -1.50
CA ALA A 675 -21.34 -2.42 -1.60
C ALA A 675 -22.73 -3.05 -1.29
N ALA A 676 -23.75 -2.24 -1.01
CA ALA A 676 -25.13 -2.71 -0.97
C ALA A 676 -25.71 -3.03 -2.36
N VAL A 677 -25.20 -2.40 -3.44
CA VAL A 677 -25.64 -2.69 -4.81
C VAL A 677 -24.77 -3.79 -5.39
N LYS A 678 -25.41 -4.86 -5.87
CA LYS A 678 -24.71 -5.92 -6.59
C LYS A 678 -24.44 -5.49 -8.02
N ARG A 679 -23.38 -6.04 -8.60
CA ARG A 679 -23.09 -5.83 -10.02
C ARG A 679 -24.30 -6.19 -10.89
N GLY A 680 -24.69 -5.29 -11.79
CA GLY A 680 -25.84 -5.45 -12.68
C GLY A 680 -27.22 -5.18 -12.07
N ASP A 681 -27.31 -4.80 -10.80
CA ASP A 681 -28.59 -4.49 -10.13
C ASP A 681 -29.06 -3.06 -10.45
N CYS A 682 -29.82 -2.92 -11.54
CA CYS A 682 -30.35 -1.64 -11.96
C CYS A 682 -31.34 -1.02 -10.95
N ASP A 683 -32.20 -1.83 -10.32
CA ASP A 683 -33.13 -1.29 -9.32
C ASP A 683 -32.36 -0.77 -8.10
N GLY A 684 -31.32 -1.50 -7.66
CA GLY A 684 -30.38 -1.06 -6.62
C GLY A 684 -29.64 0.23 -6.98
N GLN A 685 -29.18 0.40 -8.23
CA GLN A 685 -28.57 1.66 -8.70
C GLN A 685 -29.52 2.86 -8.57
N ARG A 686 -30.81 2.66 -8.82
CA ARG A 686 -31.83 3.73 -8.76
C ARG A 686 -32.27 4.05 -7.34
N LEU A 687 -32.03 3.14 -6.40
CA LEU A 687 -32.27 3.37 -4.98
C LEU A 687 -31.20 4.28 -4.41
N GLY A 688 -31.58 5.53 -4.27
CA GLY A 688 -30.75 6.57 -3.71
C GLY A 688 -30.00 6.23 -2.42
N VAL A 689 -30.60 5.49 -1.51
CA VAL A 689 -29.95 5.08 -0.24
C VAL A 689 -28.64 4.30 -0.45
N HIS A 690 -28.45 3.71 -1.63
CA HIS A 690 -27.25 2.97 -1.98
C HIS A 690 -26.21 3.83 -2.72
N ALA A 691 -26.63 5.00 -3.17
CA ALA A 691 -25.75 6.08 -3.52
C ALA A 691 -25.38 6.87 -2.24
N VAL A 692 -24.36 6.35 -1.54
CA VAL A 692 -23.46 6.98 -0.54
C VAL A 692 -23.84 8.40 -0.06
N THR A 693 -24.63 8.44 1.01
CA THR A 693 -25.28 9.65 1.50
C THR A 693 -24.42 10.58 2.37
N GLY A 694 -24.86 11.84 2.47
CA GLY A 694 -24.30 12.93 3.29
C GLY A 694 -25.06 13.21 4.60
N LEU A 695 -24.63 14.27 5.30
CA LEU A 695 -24.94 14.65 6.70
C LEU A 695 -26.43 14.75 7.12
N ILE A 696 -27.38 14.88 6.19
CA ILE A 696 -28.81 15.05 6.50
C ILE A 696 -29.39 13.79 7.16
N ASP A 697 -28.97 12.60 6.73
CA ASP A 697 -29.43 11.33 7.32
C ASP A 697 -28.95 11.17 8.77
N TRP A 698 -27.77 11.67 9.10
CA TRP A 698 -27.19 11.58 10.45
C TRP A 698 -27.88 12.53 11.44
N ALA A 699 -28.17 13.75 11.02
CA ALA A 699 -28.85 14.72 11.88
C ALA A 699 -30.30 14.28 12.16
N GLN A 700 -30.99 13.71 11.17
CA GLN A 700 -32.35 13.18 11.35
C GLN A 700 -32.37 11.89 12.17
N SER A 701 -31.45 10.95 11.94
CA SER A 701 -31.35 9.70 12.73
C SER A 701 -30.94 9.93 14.18
N ALA A 702 -30.22 11.02 14.47
CA ALA A 702 -29.86 11.44 15.83
C ALA A 702 -30.91 12.35 16.50
N GLY A 703 -32.11 12.50 15.91
CA GLY A 703 -33.20 13.32 16.45
C GLY A 703 -32.91 14.83 16.48
N LYS A 704 -31.94 15.31 15.70
CA LYS A 704 -31.59 16.74 15.63
C LYS A 704 -32.44 17.43 14.56
N ALA A 705 -33.05 18.55 14.93
CA ALA A 705 -33.74 19.42 13.98
C ALA A 705 -32.73 20.02 12.97
N THR A 706 -32.83 19.62 11.71
CA THR A 706 -32.08 20.27 10.62
C THR A 706 -32.90 21.47 10.12
N GLY A 707 -32.38 22.67 10.33
CA GLY A 707 -33.03 23.94 9.98
C GLY A 707 -33.04 24.25 8.49
N ILE A 708 -33.58 23.35 7.67
CA ILE A 708 -33.95 23.62 6.27
C ILE A 708 -35.44 23.32 6.14
N THR A 709 -36.27 24.36 6.25
CA THR A 709 -37.66 24.29 5.82
C THR A 709 -37.71 24.47 4.31
N ILE A 710 -37.55 23.39 3.54
CA ILE A 710 -38.13 23.35 2.20
C ILE A 710 -39.55 22.82 2.40
N CYS A 711 -40.50 23.74 2.33
CA CYS A 711 -41.91 23.42 2.31
C CYS A 711 -42.24 22.87 0.91
N LEU A 712 -42.08 21.56 0.71
CA LEU A 712 -42.77 20.84 -0.35
C LEU A 712 -43.50 19.65 0.27
N ILE A 713 -44.82 19.71 0.18
CA ILE A 713 -45.75 18.64 0.55
C ILE A 713 -45.51 17.49 -0.44
N VAL A 714 -44.85 16.42 0.00
CA VAL A 714 -44.69 15.20 -0.79
C VAL A 714 -45.94 14.33 -0.62
N LYS A 715 -46.78 14.26 -1.65
CA LYS A 715 -47.78 13.20 -1.79
C LYS A 715 -47.08 11.90 -2.20
N ARG A 716 -47.52 10.77 -1.61
CA ARG A 716 -47.10 9.43 -2.00
C ARG A 716 -47.43 9.22 -3.49
N GLY A 717 -46.40 9.05 -4.33
CA GLY A 717 -46.54 8.87 -5.79
C GLY A 717 -45.94 9.99 -6.67
N ASP A 718 -45.12 10.88 -6.12
CA ASP A 718 -44.46 11.94 -6.89
C ASP A 718 -43.17 11.45 -7.59
N CYS A 719 -43.28 11.13 -8.89
CA CYS A 719 -42.15 10.78 -9.75
C CYS A 719 -41.20 11.96 -10.07
N ASP A 720 -41.61 13.21 -9.81
CA ASP A 720 -40.75 14.38 -10.02
C ASP A 720 -39.82 14.62 -8.82
N GLY A 721 -40.23 14.20 -7.61
CA GLY A 721 -39.32 14.07 -6.46
C GLY A 721 -38.23 13.00 -6.64
N GLN A 722 -38.49 11.98 -7.45
CA GLN A 722 -37.49 10.99 -7.90
C GLN A 722 -36.56 11.53 -9.01
N ARG A 723 -36.96 12.57 -9.75
CA ARG A 723 -36.13 13.22 -10.78
C ARG A 723 -35.13 14.25 -10.23
N LEU A 724 -35.25 14.68 -8.97
CA LEU A 724 -34.48 15.80 -8.41
C LEU A 724 -33.25 15.40 -7.56
N GLY A 725 -32.80 14.14 -7.59
CA GLY A 725 -31.43 13.79 -7.18
C GLY A 725 -31.10 13.89 -5.68
N VAL A 726 -32.01 13.48 -4.79
CA VAL A 726 -31.84 13.63 -3.32
C VAL A 726 -31.02 12.51 -2.66
N HIS A 727 -30.31 11.70 -3.44
CA HIS A 727 -29.60 10.57 -2.87
C HIS A 727 -28.35 10.16 -3.68
N ALA A 728 -27.54 11.11 -4.12
CA ALA A 728 -26.32 10.84 -4.87
C ALA A 728 -25.12 10.63 -3.94
N VAL A 729 -24.16 9.80 -4.37
CA VAL A 729 -22.83 9.73 -3.75
C VAL A 729 -22.13 11.05 -3.98
N THR A 730 -21.96 11.84 -2.92
CA THR A 730 -21.14 13.04 -3.00
C THR A 730 -19.68 12.65 -2.88
N GLY A 731 -18.87 12.92 -3.90
CA GLY A 731 -17.42 12.70 -3.92
C GLY A 731 -16.63 14.01 -4.07
N LEU A 732 -15.33 13.89 -4.34
CA LEU A 732 -14.41 15.04 -4.42
C LEU A 732 -14.88 16.12 -5.42
N ILE A 733 -15.40 15.74 -6.58
CA ILE A 733 -15.92 16.70 -7.58
C ILE A 733 -17.16 17.41 -7.07
N ASP A 734 -18.16 16.70 -6.53
CA ASP A 734 -19.38 17.33 -5.98
C ASP A 734 -19.04 18.25 -4.78
N TRP A 735 -18.09 17.85 -3.95
CA TRP A 735 -17.60 18.66 -2.83
C TRP A 735 -16.88 19.94 -3.30
N ALA A 736 -16.06 19.83 -4.35
CA ALA A 736 -15.40 20.98 -4.95
C ALA A 736 -16.41 21.94 -5.62
N GLN A 737 -17.36 21.41 -6.39
CA GLN A 737 -18.44 22.18 -7.01
C GLN A 737 -19.28 22.91 -5.96
N SER A 738 -19.65 22.22 -4.87
CA SER A 738 -20.40 22.79 -3.75
C SER A 738 -19.63 23.90 -3.02
N ALA A 739 -18.29 23.83 -3.02
CA ALA A 739 -17.40 24.87 -2.50
C ALA A 739 -17.13 26.00 -3.52
N GLY A 740 -17.78 25.99 -4.69
CA GLY A 740 -17.62 26.99 -5.75
C GLY A 740 -16.28 26.90 -6.50
N LYS A 741 -15.55 25.79 -6.36
CA LYS A 741 -14.30 25.52 -7.11
C LYS A 741 -14.63 25.06 -8.52
N ALA A 742 -13.72 25.35 -9.46
CA ALA A 742 -13.82 24.77 -10.79
C ALA A 742 -13.41 23.29 -10.74
N THR A 743 -13.96 22.48 -11.64
CA THR A 743 -13.70 21.03 -11.65
C THR A 743 -13.32 20.52 -13.01
N GLY A 744 -12.37 19.57 -13.05
CA GLY A 744 -11.95 18.93 -14.28
C GLY A 744 -11.63 17.45 -14.14
N VAL A 745 -11.85 16.72 -15.24
CA VAL A 745 -11.53 15.31 -15.45
C VAL A 745 -10.75 15.19 -16.75
N VAL A 746 -9.51 14.69 -16.67
CA VAL A 746 -8.63 14.43 -17.82
C VAL A 746 -8.23 12.97 -17.77
N THR A 747 -8.36 12.25 -18.88
CA THR A 747 -7.98 10.83 -18.93
C THR A 747 -7.48 10.43 -20.32
N THR A 748 -6.60 9.41 -20.38
CA THR A 748 -6.23 8.75 -21.63
C THR A 748 -7.22 7.63 -22.04
N THR A 749 -8.23 7.31 -21.21
CA THR A 749 -9.28 6.34 -21.56
C THR A 749 -10.52 7.02 -22.16
N ARG A 750 -11.59 6.25 -22.39
CA ARG A 750 -12.92 6.82 -22.54
C ARG A 750 -13.26 7.60 -21.27
N VAL A 751 -13.85 8.78 -21.39
CA VAL A 751 -14.28 9.57 -20.22
C VAL A 751 -15.37 8.86 -19.41
N THR A 752 -16.04 7.87 -20.02
CA THR A 752 -17.04 6.97 -19.44
C THR A 752 -16.45 5.67 -18.87
N HIS A 753 -15.14 5.47 -18.97
CA HIS A 753 -14.47 4.31 -18.36
C HIS A 753 -14.64 4.32 -16.83
N ALA A 754 -14.41 3.18 -16.18
CA ALA A 754 -14.73 2.98 -14.76
C ALA A 754 -14.13 4.04 -13.83
N THR A 755 -12.81 4.23 -13.91
CA THR A 755 -12.02 5.13 -13.06
C THR A 755 -12.42 6.61 -13.21
N PRO A 756 -12.50 7.20 -14.43
CA PRO A 756 -12.96 8.58 -14.56
C PRO A 756 -14.45 8.72 -14.27
N ALA A 757 -15.28 7.71 -14.60
CA ALA A 757 -16.72 7.73 -14.32
C ALA A 757 -17.04 7.75 -12.83
N ALA A 758 -16.20 7.13 -11.98
CA ALA A 758 -16.38 7.15 -10.52
C ALA A 758 -16.34 8.58 -9.93
N SER A 759 -15.87 9.58 -10.70
CA SER A 759 -15.88 10.98 -10.28
C SER A 759 -17.26 11.65 -10.40
N TYR A 760 -18.19 11.10 -11.20
CA TYR A 760 -19.46 11.75 -11.51
C TYR A 760 -20.68 10.82 -11.66
N ALA A 761 -20.49 9.51 -11.85
CA ALA A 761 -21.55 8.56 -12.17
C ALA A 761 -21.80 7.54 -11.05
N HIS A 762 -23.00 6.97 -11.07
CA HIS A 762 -23.44 5.84 -10.25
C HIS A 762 -23.96 4.75 -11.18
N SER A 763 -23.22 3.65 -11.32
CA SER A 763 -23.58 2.54 -12.20
C SER A 763 -23.37 1.19 -11.53
N ALA A 764 -24.38 0.32 -11.59
CA ALA A 764 -24.27 -1.05 -11.08
C ALA A 764 -23.37 -1.92 -11.97
N ASP A 765 -23.03 -1.50 -13.18
CA ASP A 765 -21.97 -2.13 -13.96
C ASP A 765 -21.11 -1.07 -14.65
N ARG A 766 -19.79 -1.18 -14.49
CA ARG A 766 -18.80 -0.33 -15.16
C ARG A 766 -18.90 -0.35 -16.69
N ARG A 767 -19.54 -1.38 -17.26
CA ARG A 767 -19.74 -1.52 -18.70
C ARG A 767 -20.94 -0.75 -19.24
N TRP A 768 -21.83 -0.21 -18.39
CA TRP A 768 -23.00 0.55 -18.83
C TRP A 768 -22.64 1.98 -19.28
N GLU A 769 -21.73 2.07 -20.26
CA GLU A 769 -21.16 3.33 -20.72
C GLU A 769 -22.12 4.12 -21.63
N ALA A 770 -22.94 3.42 -22.42
CA ALA A 770 -24.01 3.97 -23.24
C ALA A 770 -25.34 3.19 -23.07
N ASP A 771 -26.44 3.71 -23.61
CA ASP A 771 -27.77 3.05 -23.58
C ASP A 771 -27.74 1.64 -24.18
N THR A 772 -26.92 1.43 -25.20
CA THR A 772 -26.68 0.12 -25.84
C THR A 772 -26.16 -0.95 -24.87
N ASP A 773 -25.45 -0.55 -23.81
CA ASP A 773 -24.81 -1.47 -22.87
C ASP A 773 -25.74 -1.88 -21.73
N LEU A 774 -26.86 -1.17 -21.56
CA LEU A 774 -27.83 -1.46 -20.51
C LEU A 774 -28.60 -2.75 -20.82
N PRO A 775 -29.04 -3.49 -19.80
CA PRO A 775 -29.96 -4.60 -19.99
C PRO A 775 -31.23 -4.13 -20.73
N PRO A 776 -31.86 -5.01 -21.54
CA PRO A 776 -33.16 -4.70 -22.15
C PRO A 776 -34.17 -4.24 -21.10
N ASP A 777 -34.99 -3.24 -21.45
CA ASP A 777 -36.01 -2.63 -20.56
C ASP A 777 -35.47 -1.99 -19.27
N SER A 778 -34.15 -1.77 -19.19
CA SER A 778 -33.53 -1.08 -18.07
C SER A 778 -34.06 0.34 -17.91
N ARG A 779 -34.32 0.73 -16.67
CA ARG A 779 -34.70 2.10 -16.28
C ARG A 779 -33.51 2.90 -15.73
N CYS A 780 -32.31 2.35 -15.83
CA CYS A 780 -31.08 3.00 -15.37
C CYS A 780 -30.58 3.99 -16.41
N GLU A 781 -29.90 5.02 -15.92
CA GLU A 781 -29.16 5.94 -16.79
C GLU A 781 -27.75 5.37 -17.01
N ASP A 782 -27.31 5.35 -18.27
CA ASP A 782 -25.94 5.01 -18.62
C ASP A 782 -24.95 6.11 -18.20
N ILE A 783 -23.67 5.75 -18.13
CA ILE A 783 -22.61 6.64 -17.64
C ILE A 783 -22.45 7.88 -18.54
N ALA A 784 -22.54 7.77 -19.87
CA ALA A 784 -22.45 8.94 -20.76
C ALA A 784 -23.60 9.92 -20.51
N LEU A 785 -24.81 9.41 -20.31
CA LEU A 785 -25.97 10.23 -19.99
C LEU A 785 -25.81 10.93 -18.63
N GLN A 786 -25.29 10.23 -17.62
CA GLN A 786 -25.00 10.81 -16.31
C GLN A 786 -23.92 11.91 -16.36
N LEU A 787 -22.95 11.83 -17.28
CA LEU A 787 -21.99 12.93 -17.49
C LEU A 787 -22.68 14.20 -17.98
N ILE A 788 -23.67 14.08 -18.87
CA ILE A 788 -24.30 15.25 -19.50
C ILE A 788 -25.49 15.78 -18.71
N ARG A 789 -26.32 14.89 -18.16
CA ARG A 789 -27.56 15.24 -17.43
C ARG A 789 -27.42 15.17 -15.93
N GLY A 790 -26.52 14.33 -15.43
CA GLY A 790 -26.35 14.10 -14.00
C GLY A 790 -25.95 15.37 -13.26
N ARG A 791 -26.32 15.43 -11.98
CA ARG A 791 -26.09 16.60 -11.12
C ARG A 791 -24.60 16.99 -11.09
N VAL A 792 -23.70 16.03 -10.91
CA VAL A 792 -22.26 16.27 -10.81
C VAL A 792 -21.65 16.47 -12.20
N GLY A 793 -21.87 15.52 -13.11
CA GLY A 793 -21.30 15.52 -14.45
C GLY A 793 -21.60 16.79 -15.25
N SER A 794 -22.86 17.22 -15.26
CA SER A 794 -23.30 18.40 -16.04
C SER A 794 -22.66 19.72 -15.58
N GLN A 795 -22.08 19.74 -14.38
CA GLN A 795 -21.43 20.91 -13.78
C GLN A 795 -19.92 20.93 -13.97
N ILE A 796 -19.28 19.84 -14.42
CA ILE A 796 -17.82 19.80 -14.65
C ILE A 796 -17.43 20.82 -15.72
N ASP A 797 -16.41 21.64 -15.43
CA ASP A 797 -15.96 22.71 -16.32
C ASP A 797 -15.07 22.16 -17.44
N VAL A 798 -14.18 21.21 -17.13
CA VAL A 798 -13.25 20.63 -18.12
C VAL A 798 -13.36 19.11 -18.14
N VAL A 799 -13.75 18.52 -19.28
CA VAL A 799 -13.69 17.07 -19.50
C VAL A 799 -12.86 16.81 -20.74
N MET A 800 -11.81 15.99 -20.63
CA MET A 800 -10.93 15.65 -21.75
C MET A 800 -10.55 14.17 -21.74
N GLY A 801 -10.73 13.49 -22.87
CA GLY A 801 -10.35 12.09 -23.05
C GLY A 801 -10.92 11.51 -24.34
N GLY A 802 -11.15 10.20 -24.35
CA GLY A 802 -11.70 9.46 -25.49
C GLY A 802 -13.18 9.12 -25.35
N GLY A 803 -13.67 8.22 -26.20
CA GLY A 803 -14.98 7.60 -26.08
C GLY A 803 -16.10 8.32 -26.83
N ARG A 804 -15.77 9.07 -27.89
CA ARG A 804 -16.74 9.87 -28.66
C ARG A 804 -17.96 9.06 -29.12
N LYS A 805 -17.77 7.77 -29.46
CA LYS A 805 -18.86 6.88 -29.89
C LYS A 805 -20.00 6.77 -28.87
N ASN A 806 -19.70 6.85 -27.57
CA ASN A 806 -20.68 6.66 -26.49
C ASN A 806 -21.66 7.84 -26.36
N PHE A 807 -21.37 8.97 -27.01
CA PHE A 807 -22.16 10.20 -26.95
C PHE A 807 -23.02 10.46 -28.19
N LEU A 808 -22.90 9.62 -29.22
CA LEU A 808 -23.58 9.80 -30.50
C LEU A 808 -24.46 8.60 -30.83
N SER A 809 -25.63 8.85 -31.43
CA SER A 809 -26.46 7.83 -32.06
C SER A 809 -25.72 7.10 -33.18
N ARG A 810 -25.99 5.81 -33.37
CA ARG A 810 -25.55 5.00 -34.52
C ARG A 810 -25.92 5.60 -35.88
N THR A 811 -26.94 6.45 -35.92
CA THR A 811 -27.37 7.16 -37.14
C THR A 811 -26.55 8.41 -37.44
N LEU A 812 -25.79 8.90 -36.47
CA LEU A 812 -24.92 10.07 -36.59
C LEU A 812 -23.47 9.63 -36.81
N LYS A 813 -22.72 10.44 -37.54
CA LYS A 813 -21.28 10.29 -37.70
C LYS A 813 -20.57 11.43 -36.99
N ASP A 814 -19.43 11.10 -36.38
CA ASP A 814 -18.57 12.08 -35.76
C ASP A 814 -17.77 12.90 -36.79
N SER A 815 -16.96 13.84 -36.31
CA SER A 815 -16.10 14.69 -37.13
C SER A 815 -15.01 13.94 -37.90
N GLN A 816 -14.80 12.65 -37.64
CA GLN A 816 -13.88 11.76 -38.34
C GLN A 816 -14.61 10.70 -39.19
N GLY A 817 -15.93 10.79 -39.30
CA GLY A 817 -16.77 9.89 -40.11
C GLY A 817 -17.16 8.57 -39.43
N ASN A 818 -16.79 8.36 -38.16
CA ASN A 818 -17.13 7.16 -37.41
C ASN A 818 -18.58 7.23 -36.90
N PRO A 819 -19.36 6.15 -36.98
CA PRO A 819 -20.71 6.12 -36.44
C PRO A 819 -20.69 6.15 -34.91
N GLY A 820 -21.74 6.74 -34.33
CA GLY A 820 -21.99 6.64 -32.90
C GLY A 820 -22.36 5.22 -32.44
N TYR A 821 -22.47 5.03 -31.13
CA TYR A 821 -22.77 3.74 -30.51
C TYR A 821 -24.20 3.63 -29.97
N ARG A 822 -24.85 4.78 -29.68
CA ARG A 822 -26.15 4.86 -29.02
C ARG A 822 -27.34 4.47 -29.90
N THR A 823 -28.40 3.91 -29.30
CA THR A 823 -29.64 3.51 -30.01
C THR A 823 -30.83 4.43 -29.74
N ASP A 824 -30.79 5.23 -28.68
CA ASP A 824 -31.79 6.20 -28.25
C ASP A 824 -31.94 7.46 -29.15
N SER A 825 -31.22 7.51 -30.27
CA SER A 825 -31.21 8.64 -31.22
C SER A 825 -30.68 9.97 -30.64
N LEU A 826 -30.00 9.96 -29.49
CA LEU A 826 -29.47 11.18 -28.88
C LEU A 826 -28.11 11.61 -29.46
N ASP A 827 -27.89 12.93 -29.45
CA ASP A 827 -26.59 13.59 -29.63
C ASP A 827 -26.24 14.30 -28.32
N LEU A 828 -25.54 13.58 -27.45
CA LEU A 828 -25.19 14.07 -26.13
C LEU A 828 -24.13 15.17 -26.16
N ILE A 829 -23.33 15.27 -27.24
CA ILE A 829 -22.34 16.35 -27.42
C ILE A 829 -23.09 17.67 -27.65
N LYS A 830 -24.05 17.67 -28.57
CA LYS A 830 -24.90 18.84 -28.82
C LYS A 830 -25.74 19.20 -27.61
N GLU A 831 -26.29 18.20 -26.92
CA GLU A 831 -27.05 18.43 -25.70
C GLU A 831 -26.20 19.08 -24.60
N TRP A 832 -24.96 18.62 -24.40
CA TRP A 832 -24.03 19.23 -23.45
C TRP A 832 -23.78 20.71 -23.76
N GLN A 833 -23.55 21.06 -25.03
CA GLN A 833 -23.36 22.46 -25.44
C GLN A 833 -24.61 23.30 -25.16
N LEU A 834 -25.80 22.77 -25.44
CA LEU A 834 -27.06 23.47 -25.17
C LEU A 834 -27.31 23.65 -23.67
N ASN A 835 -27.02 22.61 -22.87
CA ASN A 835 -27.15 22.62 -21.42
C ASN A 835 -26.21 23.66 -20.76
N LYS A 836 -24.96 23.72 -21.20
CA LYS A 836 -24.01 24.74 -20.71
C LYS A 836 -24.47 26.15 -21.10
N LYS A 837 -24.87 26.37 -22.37
CA LYS A 837 -25.38 27.68 -22.83
C LYS A 837 -26.62 28.13 -22.06
N SER A 838 -27.57 27.24 -21.77
CA SER A 838 -28.78 27.58 -21.01
C SER A 838 -28.51 27.96 -19.56
N ARG A 839 -27.36 27.54 -19.01
CA ARG A 839 -26.84 27.94 -17.69
C ARG A 839 -25.95 29.19 -17.75
N GLY A 840 -25.92 29.90 -18.88
CA GLY A 840 -25.11 31.11 -19.06
C GLY A 840 -23.60 30.87 -19.19
N ARG A 841 -23.19 29.62 -19.47
CA ARG A 841 -21.79 29.23 -19.69
C ARG A 841 -21.40 29.35 -21.16
N THR A 842 -20.10 29.35 -21.43
CA THR A 842 -19.49 29.45 -22.76
C THR A 842 -18.80 28.14 -23.14
N PRO A 843 -19.56 27.12 -23.63
CA PRO A 843 -19.01 25.81 -23.92
C PRO A 843 -18.25 25.74 -25.23
N LYS A 844 -17.16 24.96 -25.24
CA LYS A 844 -16.43 24.54 -26.44
C LYS A 844 -16.30 23.02 -26.49
N TYR A 845 -16.74 22.43 -27.60
CA TYR A 845 -16.42 21.04 -27.95
C TYR A 845 -15.15 21.00 -28.80
N MET A 846 -14.28 20.04 -28.53
CA MET A 846 -13.05 19.79 -29.27
C MET A 846 -12.87 18.30 -29.52
N TYR A 847 -12.25 17.95 -30.64
CA TYR A 847 -12.09 16.56 -31.05
C TYR A 847 -10.70 16.20 -31.57
N ASN A 848 -9.76 17.16 -31.59
CA ASN A 848 -8.37 16.91 -31.95
C ASN A 848 -7.38 17.85 -31.23
N ARG A 849 -6.09 17.55 -31.36
CA ARG A 849 -4.98 18.28 -30.71
C ARG A 849 -4.88 19.70 -31.22
N THR A 850 -5.06 19.92 -32.52
CA THR A 850 -4.98 21.26 -33.10
C THR A 850 -5.98 22.23 -32.45
N GLN A 851 -7.22 21.78 -32.23
CA GLN A 851 -8.24 22.58 -31.52
C GLN A 851 -7.87 22.82 -30.06
N LEU A 852 -7.33 21.80 -29.37
CA LEU A 852 -6.89 21.93 -27.98
C LEU A 852 -5.78 22.99 -27.83
N LEU A 853 -4.78 22.95 -28.70
CA LEU A 853 -3.62 23.83 -28.61
C LEU A 853 -3.90 25.26 -29.08
N SER A 854 -4.90 25.45 -29.95
CA SER A 854 -5.34 26.76 -30.45
C SER A 854 -6.47 27.39 -29.62
N LEU A 855 -6.93 26.72 -28.55
CA LEU A 855 -8.03 27.21 -27.73
C LEU A 855 -7.68 28.54 -27.03
N ASP A 856 -8.51 29.57 -27.24
CA ASP A 856 -8.47 30.78 -26.40
C ASP A 856 -9.21 30.52 -25.08
N PHE A 857 -8.45 30.23 -24.03
CA PHE A 857 -8.97 29.91 -22.70
C PHE A 857 -9.69 31.06 -22.01
N LYS A 858 -9.61 32.29 -22.54
CA LYS A 858 -10.39 33.43 -22.02
C LYS A 858 -11.80 33.49 -22.59
N ALA A 859 -12.02 32.86 -23.74
CA ALA A 859 -13.30 32.91 -24.46
C ALA A 859 -14.30 31.82 -24.02
N TYR A 860 -13.82 30.81 -23.30
CA TYR A 860 -14.61 29.63 -22.93
C TYR A 860 -14.39 29.25 -21.47
N ASP A 861 -15.48 29.01 -20.75
CA ASP A 861 -15.48 28.59 -19.34
C ASP A 861 -15.82 27.10 -19.15
N SER A 862 -16.15 26.40 -20.24
CA SER A 862 -16.50 24.97 -20.22
C SER A 862 -15.98 24.26 -21.47
N VAL A 863 -15.31 23.13 -21.30
CA VAL A 863 -14.71 22.35 -22.39
C VAL A 863 -15.10 20.88 -22.29
N LEU A 864 -15.47 20.31 -23.43
CA LEU A 864 -15.61 18.87 -23.67
C LEU A 864 -14.68 18.48 -24.82
N GLY A 865 -13.56 17.85 -24.50
CA GLY A 865 -12.60 17.30 -25.46
C GLY A 865 -12.76 15.79 -25.60
N LEU A 866 -13.29 15.32 -26.73
CA LEU A 866 -13.40 13.89 -27.04
C LEU A 866 -12.51 13.58 -28.25
N PHE A 867 -11.26 13.21 -27.98
CA PHE A 867 -10.18 13.18 -28.99
C PHE A 867 -10.07 11.87 -29.77
N ALA A 868 -10.75 10.82 -29.32
CA ALA A 868 -10.76 9.52 -29.98
C ALA A 868 -12.17 8.89 -29.97
N ASN A 869 -12.45 8.02 -30.95
CA ASN A 869 -13.70 7.28 -31.04
C ASN A 869 -13.89 6.34 -29.84
N ASP A 870 -12.79 5.73 -29.39
CA ASP A 870 -12.68 4.87 -28.21
C ASP A 870 -11.69 5.50 -27.21
N HIS A 871 -10.96 4.72 -26.40
CA HIS A 871 -9.79 5.20 -25.66
C HIS A 871 -8.83 6.00 -26.56
N LEU A 872 -8.01 6.88 -25.98
CA LEU A 872 -6.92 7.47 -26.74
C LEU A 872 -5.96 6.35 -27.20
N PRO A 873 -5.32 6.49 -28.37
CA PRO A 873 -4.20 5.63 -28.74
C PRO A 873 -3.10 5.70 -27.67
N TYR A 874 -2.28 4.66 -27.59
CA TYR A 874 -1.10 4.69 -26.73
C TYR A 874 -0.17 5.84 -27.15
N HIS A 875 0.54 6.46 -26.21
CA HIS A 875 1.46 7.57 -26.47
C HIS A 875 2.51 7.24 -27.55
N LEU A 876 3.02 6.00 -27.55
CA LEU A 876 3.95 5.50 -28.59
C LEU A 876 3.35 5.44 -30.01
N GLU A 877 2.02 5.45 -30.13
CA GLU A 877 1.27 5.22 -31.36
C GLU A 877 0.35 6.39 -31.73
N ALA A 878 0.32 7.42 -30.90
CA ALA A 878 -0.55 8.56 -31.07
C ALA A 878 -0.15 9.34 -32.34
N ALA A 879 -1.11 9.54 -33.25
CA ALA A 879 -0.92 10.43 -34.39
C ALA A 879 -0.70 11.88 -33.92
N GLU A 880 -0.03 12.70 -34.73
CA GLU A 880 0.31 14.08 -34.38
C GLU A 880 -0.89 14.98 -34.02
N ASP A 881 -2.12 14.64 -34.45
CA ASP A 881 -3.35 15.39 -34.15
C ASP A 881 -4.14 14.81 -32.94
N VAL A 882 -3.55 13.89 -32.17
CA VAL A 882 -4.10 13.42 -30.88
C VAL A 882 -3.29 14.03 -29.73
N PRO A 883 -3.93 14.72 -28.76
CA PRO A 883 -3.21 15.31 -27.66
C PRO A 883 -2.72 14.26 -26.66
N VAL A 884 -1.56 14.49 -26.07
CA VAL A 884 -1.00 13.63 -25.03
C VAL A 884 -1.47 14.07 -23.64
N LEU A 885 -1.31 13.21 -22.63
CA LEU A 885 -1.82 13.47 -21.27
C LEU A 885 -1.23 14.76 -20.66
N SER A 886 0.08 15.00 -20.87
CA SER A 886 0.73 16.21 -20.38
C SER A 886 0.15 17.48 -21.00
N GLU A 887 -0.19 17.48 -22.29
CA GLU A 887 -0.82 18.61 -22.97
C GLU A 887 -2.24 18.88 -22.46
N MET A 888 -3.06 17.83 -22.35
CA MET A 888 -4.42 17.94 -21.79
C MET A 888 -4.39 18.47 -20.35
N THR A 889 -3.44 17.99 -19.54
CA THR A 889 -3.24 18.45 -18.15
C THR A 889 -2.89 19.93 -18.09
N GLN A 890 -1.92 20.38 -18.91
CA GLN A 890 -1.53 21.79 -18.96
C GLN A 890 -2.72 22.69 -19.32
N ARG A 891 -3.49 22.30 -20.33
CA ARG A 891 -4.65 23.09 -20.78
C ARG A 891 -5.78 23.10 -19.75
N ALA A 892 -6.02 21.98 -19.07
CA ALA A 892 -6.98 21.92 -17.97
C ALA A 892 -6.58 22.89 -16.84
N ILE A 893 -5.31 22.89 -16.41
CA ILE A 893 -4.82 23.79 -15.37
C ILE A 893 -4.95 25.26 -15.81
N GLN A 894 -4.62 25.59 -17.06
CA GLN A 894 -4.77 26.95 -17.60
C GLN A 894 -6.20 27.47 -17.48
N MET A 895 -7.19 26.65 -17.82
CA MET A 895 -8.61 27.02 -17.71
C MET A 895 -9.08 27.12 -16.27
N LEU A 896 -8.84 26.08 -15.48
CA LEU A 896 -9.37 25.95 -14.13
C LEU A 896 -8.78 27.00 -13.18
N SER A 897 -7.54 27.43 -13.42
CA SER A 897 -6.86 28.48 -12.64
C SER A 897 -7.55 29.85 -12.74
N ALA A 898 -8.45 30.07 -13.70
CA ALA A 898 -9.23 31.30 -13.79
C ALA A 898 -10.24 31.46 -12.62
N ASN A 899 -10.65 30.35 -11.98
CA ASN A 899 -11.56 30.41 -10.86
C ASN A 899 -10.84 30.88 -9.58
N LYS A 900 -11.31 31.99 -9.01
CA LYS A 900 -10.73 32.60 -7.79
C LYS A 900 -10.84 31.71 -6.56
N ASN A 901 -11.85 30.83 -6.49
CA ASN A 901 -12.03 29.87 -5.39
C ASN A 901 -11.06 28.67 -5.49
N GLY A 902 -10.30 28.58 -6.58
CA GLY A 902 -9.43 27.47 -6.93
C GLY A 902 -10.17 26.35 -7.65
N PHE A 903 -9.51 25.19 -7.75
CA PHE A 903 -10.04 24.06 -8.53
C PHE A 903 -9.72 22.69 -7.94
N PHE A 904 -10.47 21.68 -8.37
CA PHE A 904 -10.13 20.27 -8.23
C PHE A 904 -9.97 19.67 -9.63
N LEU A 905 -8.82 19.07 -9.90
CA LEU A 905 -8.52 18.42 -11.17
C LEU A 905 -8.15 16.95 -10.93
N PHE A 906 -8.91 16.05 -11.54
CA PHE A 906 -8.57 14.64 -11.62
C PHE A 906 -7.90 14.35 -12.97
N VAL A 907 -6.72 13.72 -12.94
CA VAL A 907 -5.95 13.35 -14.12
C VAL A 907 -5.61 11.86 -14.06
N GLU A 908 -5.93 11.13 -15.11
CA GLU A 908 -5.78 9.68 -15.15
C GLU A 908 -4.92 9.23 -16.33
N GLY A 909 -3.88 8.44 -16.04
CA GLY A 909 -3.09 7.70 -17.02
C GLY A 909 -3.69 6.33 -17.33
N GLY A 910 -4.96 6.24 -17.70
CA GLY A 910 -5.69 4.97 -17.73
C GLY A 910 -5.31 3.97 -18.84
N ARG A 911 -4.39 4.35 -19.74
CA ARG A 911 -3.81 3.43 -20.73
C ARG A 911 -2.69 2.57 -20.14
N ILE A 912 -2.18 2.89 -18.94
CA ILE A 912 -1.23 2.04 -18.20
C ILE A 912 -1.88 0.68 -17.91
N ASP A 913 -3.06 0.66 -17.28
CA ASP A 913 -3.90 -0.53 -17.06
C ASP A 913 -4.18 -1.30 -18.35
N THR A 914 -4.61 -0.61 -19.42
CA THR A 914 -4.91 -1.32 -20.67
C THR A 914 -3.67 -1.99 -21.26
N ALA A 915 -2.50 -1.35 -21.16
CA ALA A 915 -1.24 -1.94 -21.61
C ALA A 915 -0.83 -3.15 -20.76
N HIS A 916 -1.05 -3.10 -19.44
CA HIS A 916 -0.80 -4.24 -18.56
C HIS A 916 -1.74 -5.41 -18.87
N HIS A 917 -3.05 -5.16 -19.01
CA HIS A 917 -4.01 -6.17 -19.45
C HIS A 917 -3.66 -6.84 -20.77
N GLU A 918 -3.07 -6.08 -21.71
CA GLU A 918 -2.56 -6.58 -23.01
C GLU A 918 -1.18 -7.26 -22.90
N THR A 919 -0.58 -7.30 -21.72
CA THR A 919 0.80 -7.74 -21.41
C THR A 919 1.88 -7.02 -22.23
N LYS A 920 1.67 -5.76 -22.59
CA LYS A 920 2.59 -4.94 -23.40
C LYS A 920 3.42 -4.01 -22.51
N ALA A 921 4.44 -4.56 -21.85
CA ALA A 921 5.26 -3.81 -20.89
C ALA A 921 5.80 -2.49 -21.46
N ARG A 922 6.32 -2.48 -22.70
CA ARG A 922 6.84 -1.24 -23.32
C ARG A 922 5.81 -0.11 -23.37
N LYS A 923 4.55 -0.42 -23.63
CA LYS A 923 3.46 0.57 -23.64
C LYS A 923 3.12 1.01 -22.22
N ALA A 924 3.05 0.08 -21.27
CA ALA A 924 2.78 0.41 -19.87
C ALA A 924 3.86 1.35 -19.29
N LEU A 925 5.14 1.08 -19.56
CA LEU A 925 6.25 1.94 -19.11
C LEU A 925 6.27 3.31 -19.80
N ASP A 926 5.98 3.38 -21.10
CA ASP A 926 5.94 4.68 -21.81
C ASP A 926 4.72 5.52 -21.43
N GLU A 927 3.55 4.91 -21.17
CA GLU A 927 2.38 5.59 -20.60
C GLU A 927 2.65 6.09 -19.18
N THR A 928 3.35 5.31 -18.35
CA THR A 928 3.78 5.73 -17.00
C THR A 928 4.77 6.89 -17.08
N ALA A 929 5.68 6.88 -18.05
CA ALA A 929 6.56 8.02 -18.33
C ALA A 929 5.79 9.27 -18.77
N GLU A 930 4.73 9.14 -19.57
CA GLU A 930 3.87 10.26 -19.97
C GLU A 930 3.05 10.81 -18.80
N LEU A 931 2.58 9.95 -17.88
CA LEU A 931 2.00 10.38 -16.60
C LEU A 931 3.00 11.20 -15.77
N ALA A 932 4.25 10.73 -15.66
CA ALA A 932 5.30 11.48 -14.96
C ALA A 932 5.54 12.86 -15.59
N LYS A 933 5.51 12.99 -16.92
CA LYS A 933 5.58 14.31 -17.59
C LYS A 933 4.36 15.18 -17.33
N ALA A 934 3.16 14.60 -17.24
CA ALA A 934 1.95 15.35 -16.89
C ALA A 934 2.02 15.92 -15.47
N VAL A 935 2.54 15.15 -14.52
CA VAL A 935 2.81 15.61 -13.16
C VAL A 935 3.87 16.73 -13.16
N GLU A 936 4.97 16.55 -13.89
CA GLU A 936 6.01 17.57 -14.01
C GLU A 936 5.47 18.88 -14.57
N ALA A 937 4.65 18.81 -15.62
CA ALA A 937 3.99 19.95 -16.20
C ALA A 937 3.10 20.68 -15.19
N ALA A 938 2.31 19.94 -14.40
CA ALA A 938 1.46 20.52 -13.37
C ALA A 938 2.27 21.25 -12.29
N ILE A 939 3.36 20.64 -11.80
CA ILE A 939 4.26 21.25 -10.80
C ILE A 939 4.78 22.61 -11.28
N ARG A 940 5.11 22.74 -12.57
CA ARG A 940 5.62 23.99 -13.16
C ARG A 940 4.55 25.09 -13.31
N MET A 941 3.28 24.72 -13.25
CA MET A 941 2.15 25.63 -13.54
C MET A 941 1.41 26.12 -12.30
N VAL A 942 1.60 25.47 -11.15
CA VAL A 942 0.87 25.78 -9.92
C VAL A 942 1.79 26.26 -8.82
N ASN A 943 1.24 27.02 -7.87
CA ASN A 943 1.96 27.37 -6.66
C ASN A 943 1.92 26.19 -5.66
N PRO A 944 3.07 25.57 -5.31
CA PRO A 944 3.09 24.44 -4.37
C PRO A 944 2.68 24.83 -2.94
N GLU A 945 2.68 26.12 -2.60
CA GLU A 945 2.21 26.61 -1.30
C GLU A 945 0.68 26.60 -1.16
N GLU A 946 -0.05 26.57 -2.28
CA GLU A 946 -1.52 26.64 -2.31
C GLU A 946 -2.17 25.44 -3.01
N THR A 947 -1.35 24.53 -3.58
CA THR A 947 -1.83 23.42 -4.40
C THR A 947 -1.39 22.09 -3.80
N LEU A 948 -2.36 21.25 -3.44
CA LEU A 948 -2.10 19.87 -3.06
C LEU A 948 -2.04 19.01 -4.33
N ILE A 949 -0.92 18.35 -4.55
CA ILE A 949 -0.72 17.39 -5.64
C ILE A 949 -0.54 16.01 -5.03
N ILE A 950 -1.34 15.04 -5.49
CA ILE A 950 -1.26 13.64 -5.09
C ILE A 950 -1.08 12.81 -6.36
N VAL A 951 -0.17 11.83 -6.32
CA VAL A 951 0.02 10.83 -7.37
C VAL A 951 -0.11 9.45 -6.75
N THR A 952 -0.94 8.61 -7.33
CA THR A 952 -1.20 7.24 -6.83
C THR A 952 -1.59 6.31 -7.98
N SER A 953 -1.77 5.04 -7.68
CA SER A 953 -2.53 4.09 -8.51
C SER A 953 -3.85 3.73 -7.81
N ASP A 954 -4.80 3.20 -8.55
CA ASP A 954 -6.01 2.59 -7.99
C ASP A 954 -5.80 1.12 -7.57
N HIS A 955 -5.10 0.33 -8.39
CA HIS A 955 -4.67 -1.04 -8.12
C HIS A 955 -3.32 -1.36 -8.79
N SER A 956 -2.78 -2.56 -8.56
CA SER A 956 -1.54 -3.04 -9.18
C SER A 956 -1.83 -4.04 -10.30
N HIS A 957 -0.78 -4.54 -10.97
CA HIS A 957 -0.83 -5.65 -11.95
C HIS A 957 0.25 -6.68 -11.62
N THR A 958 0.14 -7.88 -12.17
CA THR A 958 1.04 -9.01 -11.90
C THR A 958 2.37 -8.95 -12.67
N MET A 959 2.79 -7.76 -13.10
CA MET A 959 4.09 -7.55 -13.73
C MET A 959 5.21 -7.82 -12.71
N THR A 960 6.21 -8.59 -13.13
CA THR A 960 7.38 -8.93 -12.30
C THR A 960 8.67 -8.38 -12.90
N TYR A 961 9.60 -8.01 -12.04
CA TYR A 961 10.94 -7.56 -12.40
C TYR A 961 11.98 -8.57 -11.88
N SER A 962 12.16 -9.65 -12.62
CA SER A 962 12.93 -10.83 -12.19
C SER A 962 14.44 -10.61 -12.10
N GLY A 963 15.07 -11.47 -11.28
CA GLY A 963 16.45 -11.32 -10.84
C GLY A 963 17.57 -11.68 -11.81
N TYR A 964 18.80 -11.54 -11.30
CA TYR A 964 20.10 -11.78 -11.96
C TYR A 964 20.46 -10.89 -13.16
N SER A 965 19.63 -9.89 -13.46
CA SER A 965 19.95 -8.88 -14.47
C SER A 965 21.08 -7.95 -13.98
N LYS A 966 22.18 -7.89 -14.73
CA LYS A 966 23.25 -6.90 -14.49
C LYS A 966 22.75 -5.49 -14.76
N ARG A 967 23.31 -4.52 -14.06
CA ARG A 967 23.02 -3.11 -14.32
C ARG A 967 23.36 -2.75 -15.76
N GLY A 968 22.46 -2.00 -16.42
CA GLY A 968 22.58 -1.66 -17.85
C GLY A 968 22.03 -2.68 -18.84
N THR A 969 21.50 -3.82 -18.37
CA THR A 969 20.69 -4.73 -19.21
C THR A 969 19.38 -4.04 -19.58
N ASP A 970 18.96 -4.10 -20.85
CA ASP A 970 17.68 -3.53 -21.31
C ASP A 970 16.51 -4.10 -20.47
N ILE A 971 15.73 -3.22 -19.84
CA ILE A 971 14.59 -3.58 -18.99
C ILE A 971 13.49 -4.33 -19.76
N LEU A 972 13.46 -4.17 -21.08
CA LEU A 972 12.53 -4.85 -21.98
C LEU A 972 13.11 -6.14 -22.59
N GLY A 973 14.38 -6.49 -22.35
CA GLY A 973 15.01 -7.77 -22.75
C GLY A 973 15.99 -7.71 -23.95
N PHE A 974 16.40 -8.86 -24.50
CA PHE A 974 17.49 -8.96 -25.48
C PHE A 974 17.12 -8.63 -26.95
N THR A 975 17.86 -7.68 -27.54
CA THR A 975 18.12 -7.34 -28.96
C THR A 975 17.18 -7.83 -30.09
N ASN A 976 16.84 -6.87 -30.98
CA ASN A 976 16.25 -6.99 -32.33
C ASN A 976 14.77 -7.37 -32.49
N ARG A 977 14.10 -7.95 -31.49
CA ARG A 977 12.61 -8.08 -31.48
C ARG A 977 11.90 -7.14 -30.48
N VAL A 978 12.69 -6.48 -29.63
CA VAL A 978 12.28 -5.68 -28.45
C VAL A 978 11.81 -4.25 -28.81
N TYR A 979 12.04 -3.79 -30.04
CA TYR A 979 11.52 -2.51 -30.52
C TYR A 979 10.08 -2.57 -31.04
N ASN A 980 9.42 -3.74 -31.01
CA ASN A 980 8.01 -3.83 -31.36
C ASN A 980 7.15 -3.40 -30.15
N PRO A 981 6.46 -2.25 -30.17
CA PRO A 981 5.58 -1.83 -29.08
C PRO A 981 4.40 -2.79 -28.87
N ASP A 982 4.09 -3.67 -29.82
CA ASP A 982 3.06 -4.70 -29.71
C ASP A 982 3.55 -6.06 -29.21
N PHE A 983 4.81 -6.19 -28.80
CA PHE A 983 5.28 -7.42 -28.17
C PHE A 983 4.56 -7.66 -26.83
N THR A 984 3.93 -8.83 -26.72
CA THR A 984 3.24 -9.31 -25.52
C THR A 984 4.20 -10.18 -24.70
N TYR A 985 4.39 -9.81 -23.43
CA TYR A 985 5.21 -10.57 -22.50
C TYR A 985 4.47 -11.83 -22.04
N PRO A 986 5.21 -12.92 -21.76
CA PRO A 986 4.59 -14.19 -21.41
C PRO A 986 3.92 -14.12 -20.04
N SER A 987 2.82 -14.85 -19.88
CA SER A 987 2.10 -15.02 -18.62
C SER A 987 2.09 -16.49 -18.18
N LEU A 988 2.00 -16.71 -16.87
CA LEU A 988 1.92 -18.04 -16.29
C LEU A 988 0.63 -18.78 -16.71
N VAL A 989 -0.49 -18.06 -16.67
CA VAL A 989 -1.81 -18.57 -17.00
C VAL A 989 -2.32 -17.82 -18.23
N PRO A 990 -2.42 -18.49 -19.39
CA PRO A 990 -2.98 -17.86 -20.58
C PRO A 990 -4.48 -17.60 -20.41
N ILE A 991 -4.85 -16.32 -20.44
CA ILE A 991 -6.22 -15.80 -20.38
C ILE A 991 -6.36 -14.61 -21.34
N SER A 992 -7.58 -14.14 -21.57
CA SER A 992 -7.85 -13.12 -22.59
C SER A 992 -7.24 -11.75 -22.31
N ARG A 993 -7.02 -11.45 -21.03
CA ARG A 993 -6.43 -10.22 -20.50
C ARG A 993 -5.79 -10.56 -19.17
N GLU A 994 -4.60 -10.04 -18.90
CA GLU A 994 -3.92 -10.24 -17.62
C GLU A 994 -4.75 -9.68 -16.45
N THR A 995 -4.58 -10.23 -15.25
CA THR A 995 -5.36 -9.86 -14.06
C THR A 995 -4.66 -8.77 -13.26
N HIS A 996 -5.40 -8.04 -12.44
CA HIS A 996 -4.77 -7.09 -11.52
C HIS A 996 -3.96 -7.83 -10.44
N GLY A 997 -3.05 -7.09 -9.81
CA GLY A 997 -2.26 -7.53 -8.67
C GLY A 997 -2.86 -7.05 -7.33
N GLY A 998 -2.68 -7.85 -6.29
CA GLY A 998 -3.20 -7.57 -4.95
C GLY A 998 -2.33 -6.66 -4.07
N GLU A 999 -1.12 -6.29 -4.49
CA GLU A 999 -0.18 -5.56 -3.62
C GLU A 999 -0.63 -4.11 -3.32
N ASP A 1000 -0.22 -3.57 -2.18
CA ASP A 1000 -0.49 -2.17 -1.82
C ASP A 1000 0.20 -1.22 -2.82
N VAL A 1001 -0.46 -0.10 -3.16
CA VAL A 1001 0.05 0.89 -4.12
C VAL A 1001 0.61 2.13 -3.42
N ALA A 1002 1.64 2.76 -3.99
CA ALA A 1002 2.23 3.97 -3.41
C ALA A 1002 1.38 5.22 -3.65
N VAL A 1003 1.36 6.08 -2.63
CA VAL A 1003 0.76 7.42 -2.65
C VAL A 1003 1.88 8.44 -2.44
N PHE A 1004 2.09 9.34 -3.39
CA PHE A 1004 3.05 10.45 -3.30
C PHE A 1004 2.30 11.77 -3.14
N ALA A 1005 2.69 12.61 -2.17
CA ALA A 1005 1.99 13.87 -1.92
C ALA A 1005 2.93 15.07 -1.71
N LYS A 1006 2.53 16.23 -2.26
CA LYS A 1006 3.20 17.52 -2.09
C LYS A 1006 2.20 18.66 -1.95
N GLY A 1007 2.48 19.63 -1.08
CA GLY A 1007 1.69 20.84 -0.91
C GLY A 1007 1.00 20.93 0.46
N PRO A 1008 -0.08 21.72 0.59
CA PRO A 1008 -0.75 21.88 1.87
C PRO A 1008 -1.32 20.56 2.41
N TRP A 1009 -1.02 20.26 3.67
CA TRP A 1009 -1.40 19.05 4.39
C TRP A 1009 -0.88 17.73 3.78
N SER A 1010 0.11 17.76 2.89
CA SER A 1010 0.63 16.55 2.24
C SER A 1010 1.22 15.51 3.21
N HIS A 1011 1.63 15.92 4.41
CA HIS A 1011 2.10 15.02 5.47
C HIS A 1011 1.04 14.05 6.01
N LEU A 1012 -0.25 14.26 5.70
CA LEU A 1012 -1.31 13.32 6.06
C LEU A 1012 -1.27 12.02 5.23
N PHE A 1013 -0.56 12.01 4.10
CA PHE A 1013 -0.53 10.89 3.15
C PHE A 1013 0.65 9.93 3.38
N THR A 1014 1.20 9.89 4.60
CA THR A 1014 2.24 8.93 4.99
C THR A 1014 1.71 7.83 5.91
N GLY A 1015 2.42 6.71 6.00
CA GLY A 1015 1.96 5.47 6.65
C GLY A 1015 1.22 4.56 5.67
N ASN A 1016 0.60 3.48 6.20
CA ASN A 1016 -0.23 2.55 5.45
C ASN A 1016 -1.71 2.72 5.84
N TYR A 1017 -2.61 2.87 4.86
CA TYR A 1017 -4.03 3.14 5.09
C TYR A 1017 -4.94 2.56 4.01
N GLU A 1018 -6.25 2.54 4.27
CA GLU A 1018 -7.25 2.18 3.26
C GLU A 1018 -7.43 3.27 2.20
N GLN A 1019 -7.71 2.89 0.95
CA GLN A 1019 -7.96 3.84 -0.16
C GLN A 1019 -9.04 4.89 0.18
N ASN A 1020 -10.08 4.53 0.93
CA ASN A 1020 -11.19 5.42 1.28
C ASN A 1020 -10.79 6.60 2.19
N PHE A 1021 -9.61 6.56 2.80
CA PHE A 1021 -9.04 7.66 3.57
C PHE A 1021 -8.67 8.87 2.68
N ILE A 1022 -8.16 8.62 1.47
CA ILE A 1022 -7.56 9.65 0.61
C ILE A 1022 -8.53 10.80 0.29
N PRO A 1023 -9.80 10.55 -0.12
CA PRO A 1023 -10.78 11.62 -0.32
C PRO A 1023 -11.04 12.47 0.92
N HIS A 1024 -11.02 11.86 2.10
CA HIS A 1024 -11.27 12.57 3.35
C HIS A 1024 -10.09 13.45 3.74
N ALA A 1025 -8.85 13.00 3.51
CA ALA A 1025 -7.65 13.80 3.69
C ALA A 1025 -7.59 14.98 2.71
N ILE A 1026 -7.93 14.76 1.43
CA ILE A 1026 -8.06 15.82 0.43
C ILE A 1026 -9.14 16.82 0.84
N ALA A 1027 -10.31 16.33 1.24
CA ALA A 1027 -11.44 17.15 1.67
C ALA A 1027 -11.07 18.04 2.86
N PHE A 1028 -10.36 17.47 3.83
CA PHE A 1028 -9.81 18.19 4.96
C PHE A 1028 -8.82 19.29 4.53
N ALA A 1029 -7.83 18.95 3.69
CA ALA A 1029 -6.79 19.85 3.23
C ALA A 1029 -7.34 21.03 2.41
N ALA A 1030 -8.31 20.76 1.52
CA ALA A 1030 -8.90 21.74 0.62
C ALA A 1030 -10.12 22.46 1.19
N CYS A 1031 -10.53 22.09 2.41
CA CYS A 1031 -11.73 22.60 3.07
C CYS A 1031 -13.00 22.45 2.20
N ILE A 1032 -13.20 21.23 1.71
CA ILE A 1032 -14.39 20.84 0.94
C ILE A 1032 -15.09 19.66 1.64
N GLY A 1033 -16.33 19.39 1.25
CA GLY A 1033 -17.06 18.19 1.68
C GLY A 1033 -17.57 18.20 3.13
N PRO A 1034 -18.27 17.12 3.53
CA PRO A 1034 -18.87 17.01 4.85
C PRO A 1034 -17.85 16.50 5.88
N GLY A 1035 -17.68 17.22 6.99
CA GLY A 1035 -16.88 16.72 8.13
C GLY A 1035 -16.06 17.76 8.88
N TYR A 1036 -15.05 17.27 9.60
CA TYR A 1036 -13.98 18.07 10.16
C TYR A 1036 -13.09 18.52 9.00
N THR A 1037 -12.86 19.83 8.86
CA THR A 1037 -12.11 20.43 7.76
C THR A 1037 -11.08 21.41 8.31
N SER A 1038 -10.03 21.69 7.55
CA SER A 1038 -8.98 22.63 7.97
C SER A 1038 -9.48 24.06 8.20
N CYS A 1039 -10.60 24.50 7.62
CA CYS A 1039 -11.19 25.80 7.94
C CYS A 1039 -11.79 25.90 9.36
N LYS A 1040 -11.91 24.77 10.07
CA LYS A 1040 -12.45 24.71 11.44
C LYS A 1040 -11.34 24.59 12.50
N LEU A 1041 -10.08 24.63 12.08
CA LEU A 1041 -8.89 24.55 12.95
C LEU A 1041 -8.45 25.90 13.50
#